data_AF-A0A1S3KVA9-F1
#
_entry.id   AF-A0A1S3KVA9-F1
#
_cell.length_a   1.000
_cell.length_b   1.000
_cell.length_c   1.000
_cell.angle_alpha   90.00
_cell.angle_beta   90.00
_cell.angle_gamma   90.00
#
_symmetry.space_group_name_H-M   'P 1'
#
loop_
_entity.id
_entity.type
_entity.pdbx_description
1 polymer ?
#
loop_
_entity_poly.entity_id
_entity_poly.type
_entity_poly.pdbx_seq_one_letter_code
_entity_poly.pdbx_strand_id
1 'polypeptide(L)'
;MGTTKDTLIWRLIYLALLIRSTQTVSPTTSVTIIPTMITTISTLSGVNASHNDQVCSTWGNYHFKTFDGDFFQLPSTCNHVVTSLCKSSYEAFNIQMRRQVVDNQPTISKITMKLDGVVVELSKGVVVVNGQTVTLPFSLSGVSIVKTTSNVKVVAKLGLVAVWNKDDSLMIEMNDKYRNQTCGLCGDFNEVQTYNEFIINGGKLSSSDYGNLWKLDGPLEVCEEPTLTSEESCGDEEFCKQLFSSAAFSSCTNYLDKDAFVETCLADLCHCDNSTNSFCLCNTISEYSRQCVHAGGKPQQWRTKQFCYKTCPYNMEYQECGSPCVDTCSNPEARQLCEDHCTGGCFCPLGTVFDDVNNSGCIPVSECLCVHNGQLYKSGESYTSNCKECTCAGGQWACTDKDCPGTCSVEGGSHINTYDGKAYTFHGGCSYILTKQCNGTEFTVLGDIMKCGLTDTETCMRAVTLSLSSRSTVIRVQSCGSVFVNQILSQLPLYTAEVTVFKPSSFYIVIQTTLGVQLQIQLSPIMQIYITTISSYKGTTCGLCGNYNDVQADEFRVISGLVEGTAVAFANTWKTMSSCPDVKTSFENPCSLSIENEKYAQHWCSMLSDPKGVFSPCHSEIRPDTYKTNCMYDSCNCEKSEDCMCAAVSSYVHACAAEGIQLSGWRDTICNKFATCPSQTVYTYNMTSCGRTCRSLSMTDQSCQVEFVPVDGCGCAEGTYMDEAGQCVAPTNCPCYDKGSVVPAGETISRDGATCTCRQGTLSCTGGARLFSTFETTQEDSRNSLCTLPMVFFNCSTAPPGASGSECQKSCKTLDMTC
;
A
#
# COMPACT_ATOMS: atom_id res chain seq x y z
N MET A 1 9.56 -9.11 -67.15
CA MET A 1 9.75 -10.58 -67.24
C MET A 1 9.10 -11.19 -66.01
N GLY A 2 7.99 -11.91 -65.97
CA GLY A 2 6.78 -12.13 -66.79
C GLY A 2 5.68 -12.54 -65.78
N THR A 3 4.48 -11.93 -65.78
CA THR A 3 3.18 -12.47 -66.27
C THR A 3 2.85 -13.89 -65.75
N THR A 4 1.68 -14.28 -65.20
CA THR A 4 0.39 -13.69 -64.76
C THR A 4 -0.50 -14.89 -64.31
N LYS A 5 -1.44 -14.67 -63.37
CA LYS A 5 -2.85 -15.13 -63.37
C LYS A 5 -3.34 -16.55 -62.95
N ASP A 6 -4.35 -16.47 -62.08
CA ASP A 6 -5.73 -17.03 -62.12
C ASP A 6 -6.10 -18.46 -61.61
N THR A 7 -6.90 -18.40 -60.54
CA THR A 7 -8.06 -19.19 -60.05
C THR A 7 -8.85 -20.12 -60.98
N LEU A 8 -9.30 -21.28 -60.46
CA LEU A 8 -10.51 -22.06 -60.85
C LEU A 8 -10.74 -23.23 -59.84
N ILE A 9 -11.60 -23.15 -58.81
CA ILE A 9 -13.04 -23.54 -58.70
C ILE A 9 -13.51 -24.67 -59.64
N TRP A 10 -14.04 -25.78 -59.10
CA TRP A 10 -15.26 -26.49 -59.60
C TRP A 10 -15.90 -27.36 -58.49
N ARG A 11 -17.24 -27.33 -58.44
CA ARG A 11 -18.19 -27.96 -57.49
C ARG A 11 -18.78 -29.28 -58.07
N LEU A 12 -19.68 -29.91 -57.28
CA LEU A 12 -21.00 -30.54 -57.63
C LEU A 12 -21.10 -32.05 -57.23
N ILE A 13 -22.18 -32.71 -56.76
CA ILE A 13 -23.61 -32.41 -56.43
C ILE A 13 -24.32 -33.69 -55.83
N TYR A 14 -25.24 -33.50 -54.85
CA TYR A 14 -26.58 -34.11 -54.57
C TYR A 14 -26.87 -35.58 -54.19
N LEU A 15 -27.70 -35.77 -53.13
CA LEU A 15 -29.16 -36.11 -53.08
C LEU A 15 -29.57 -36.26 -51.58
N ALA A 16 -30.47 -35.52 -50.89
CA ALA A 16 -31.87 -35.08 -51.04
C ALA A 16 -32.96 -36.08 -50.53
N LEU A 17 -33.64 -35.75 -49.42
CA LEU A 17 -35.10 -35.80 -49.10
C LEU A 17 -35.34 -35.98 -47.57
N LEU A 18 -35.90 -35.04 -46.76
CA LEU A 18 -37.25 -34.41 -46.69
C LEU A 18 -38.36 -35.42 -46.28
N ILE A 19 -39.33 -35.25 -45.37
CA ILE A 19 -39.98 -34.15 -44.61
C ILE A 19 -40.87 -34.77 -43.51
N ARG A 20 -40.99 -34.17 -42.31
CA ARG A 20 -42.28 -33.70 -41.76
C ARG A 20 -42.14 -32.81 -40.54
N SER A 21 -42.74 -31.62 -40.68
CA SER A 21 -42.95 -30.54 -39.72
C SER A 21 -44.09 -30.82 -38.75
N THR A 22 -44.01 -30.30 -37.52
CA THR A 22 -45.01 -29.38 -36.93
C THR A 22 -44.43 -28.67 -35.69
N GLN A 23 -44.98 -27.50 -35.42
CA GLN A 23 -44.44 -26.35 -34.68
C GLN A 23 -44.47 -26.43 -33.13
N THR A 24 -43.58 -25.60 -32.55
CA THR A 24 -43.68 -24.77 -31.31
C THR A 24 -43.89 -25.45 -29.96
N VAL A 25 -42.84 -25.50 -29.13
CA VAL A 25 -42.86 -25.14 -27.68
C VAL A 25 -41.44 -24.74 -27.26
N SER A 26 -41.30 -23.63 -26.53
CA SER A 26 -40.08 -23.13 -25.88
C SER A 26 -39.40 -24.17 -24.97
N PRO A 27 -38.06 -24.17 -24.83
CA PRO A 27 -37.43 -24.78 -23.67
C PRO A 27 -36.71 -23.73 -22.82
N THR A 28 -37.26 -23.48 -21.65
CA THR A 28 -36.46 -23.26 -20.44
C THR A 28 -35.66 -24.53 -20.19
N THR A 29 -34.38 -24.53 -20.53
CA THR A 29 -33.44 -25.57 -20.11
C THR A 29 -32.41 -24.95 -19.18
N SER A 30 -32.59 -25.26 -17.90
CA SER A 30 -31.57 -25.27 -16.86
C SER A 30 -30.28 -25.90 -17.40
N VAL A 31 -29.21 -25.12 -17.48
CA VAL A 31 -27.87 -25.65 -17.72
C VAL A 31 -27.42 -26.29 -16.40
N THR A 32 -27.54 -27.61 -16.34
CA THR A 32 -26.83 -28.41 -15.34
C THR A 32 -25.34 -28.32 -15.67
N ILE A 33 -24.63 -27.45 -14.97
CA ILE A 33 -23.16 -27.41 -15.02
C ILE A 33 -22.70 -28.71 -14.38
N ILE A 34 -22.27 -29.66 -15.21
CA ILE A 34 -21.49 -30.81 -14.78
C ILE A 34 -20.21 -30.22 -14.18
N PRO A 35 -19.92 -30.40 -12.88
CA PRO A 35 -18.64 -29.98 -12.35
C PRO A 35 -17.58 -30.75 -13.12
N THR A 36 -16.65 -30.04 -13.73
CA THR A 36 -15.42 -30.62 -14.22
C THR A 36 -14.81 -31.39 -13.05
N MET A 37 -14.74 -32.71 -13.18
CA MET A 37 -13.87 -33.56 -12.39
C MET A 37 -12.44 -33.05 -12.63
N ILE A 38 -12.03 -32.05 -11.85
CA ILE A 38 -10.62 -31.79 -11.62
C ILE A 38 -10.18 -33.02 -10.85
N THR A 39 -9.64 -34.00 -11.59
CA THR A 39 -8.76 -34.99 -11.00
C THR A 39 -7.64 -34.21 -10.36
N THR A 40 -7.80 -33.92 -9.07
CA THR A 40 -6.71 -33.57 -8.18
C THR A 40 -5.78 -34.77 -8.20
N ILE A 41 -4.85 -34.75 -9.15
CA ILE A 41 -3.58 -35.43 -8.95
C ILE A 41 -2.93 -34.60 -7.85
N SER A 42 -3.29 -34.89 -6.61
CA SER A 42 -2.41 -34.65 -5.49
C SER A 42 -1.15 -35.43 -5.81
N THR A 43 -0.19 -34.76 -6.45
CA THR A 43 1.20 -35.11 -6.32
C THR A 43 1.53 -34.89 -4.84
N LEU A 44 1.14 -35.86 -4.01
CA LEU A 44 1.89 -36.22 -2.83
C LEU A 44 3.28 -36.55 -3.37
N SER A 45 4.11 -35.53 -3.46
CA SER A 45 5.56 -35.68 -3.44
C SER A 45 5.81 -36.66 -2.31
N GLY A 46 6.22 -37.89 -2.65
CA GLY A 46 6.42 -38.94 -1.67
C GLY A 46 7.34 -38.40 -0.59
N VAL A 47 6.81 -38.25 0.63
CA VAL A 47 7.60 -37.94 1.82
C VAL A 47 8.59 -39.08 1.94
N ASN A 48 9.86 -38.77 1.64
CA ASN A 48 10.94 -39.74 1.72
C ASN A 48 11.08 -40.13 3.20
N ALA A 49 11.11 -41.42 3.50
CA ALA A 49 11.14 -41.96 4.87
C ALA A 49 12.44 -41.66 5.65
N SER A 50 13.36 -40.86 5.07
CA SER A 50 14.69 -40.48 5.61
C SER A 50 14.88 -38.96 5.75
N HIS A 51 13.87 -38.21 6.20
CA HIS A 51 14.06 -36.77 6.53
C HIS A 51 14.66 -36.56 7.94
N ASN A 52 14.71 -37.60 8.78
CA ASN A 52 15.27 -37.52 10.14
C ASN A 52 16.79 -37.36 10.20
N ASP A 53 17.48 -37.63 9.09
CA ASP A 53 18.95 -37.54 8.99
C ASP A 53 19.40 -36.11 8.63
N GLN A 54 18.47 -35.16 8.47
CA GLN A 54 18.74 -33.74 8.17
C GLN A 54 18.54 -32.82 9.38
N VAL A 55 18.22 -33.41 10.55
CA VAL A 55 17.81 -32.68 11.75
C VAL A 55 18.71 -33.01 12.93
N CYS A 56 19.39 -31.98 13.41
CA CYS A 56 20.04 -31.98 14.71
C CYS A 56 19.12 -31.35 15.77
N SER A 57 19.15 -31.89 16.99
CA SER A 57 18.41 -31.31 18.09
C SER A 57 19.10 -31.45 19.44
N THR A 58 18.73 -30.55 20.35
CA THR A 58 19.01 -30.67 21.79
C THR A 58 17.73 -30.40 22.57
N TRP A 59 17.56 -31.06 23.72
CA TRP A 59 16.37 -30.89 24.56
C TRP A 59 16.66 -31.35 26.00
N GLY A 60 15.74 -31.04 26.91
CA GLY A 60 15.66 -31.64 28.23
C GLY A 60 16.97 -31.59 29.01
N ASN A 61 17.27 -32.69 29.69
CA ASN A 61 18.43 -32.86 30.56
C ASN A 61 19.74 -33.04 29.78
N TYR A 62 20.10 -32.03 28.97
CA TYR A 62 21.34 -31.97 28.21
C TYR A 62 21.48 -33.03 27.11
N HIS A 63 20.37 -33.52 26.58
CA HIS A 63 20.38 -34.48 25.48
C HIS A 63 20.66 -33.79 24.14
N PHE A 64 21.32 -34.52 23.26
CA PHE A 64 21.61 -34.14 21.89
C PHE A 64 21.34 -35.31 20.95
N LYS A 65 20.91 -34.98 19.75
CA LYS A 65 20.87 -35.87 18.58
C LYS A 65 21.61 -35.16 17.43
N THR A 66 22.64 -35.79 16.88
CA THR A 66 23.38 -35.28 15.70
C THR A 66 22.53 -35.34 14.43
N PHE A 67 23.01 -34.75 13.33
CA PHE A 67 22.36 -34.92 12.02
C PHE A 67 22.30 -36.39 11.62
N ASP A 68 23.34 -37.16 11.92
CA ASP A 68 23.49 -38.56 11.55
C ASP A 68 22.82 -39.53 12.54
N GLY A 69 22.07 -39.00 13.53
CA GLY A 69 21.22 -39.81 14.41
C GLY A 69 21.88 -40.30 15.70
N ASP A 70 23.07 -39.84 16.05
CA ASP A 70 23.77 -40.24 17.28
C ASP A 70 23.25 -39.46 18.50
N PHE A 71 22.88 -40.19 19.56
CA PHE A 71 22.39 -39.64 20.82
C PHE A 71 23.51 -39.55 21.85
N PHE A 72 23.62 -38.41 22.52
CA PHE A 72 24.56 -38.24 23.63
C PHE A 72 24.06 -37.20 24.62
N GLN A 73 24.61 -37.25 25.84
CA GLN A 73 24.34 -36.29 26.90
C GLN A 73 25.59 -35.45 27.17
N LEU A 74 25.46 -34.13 27.19
CA LEU A 74 26.55 -33.19 27.47
C LEU A 74 26.12 -32.17 28.52
N PRO A 75 26.28 -32.48 29.83
CA PRO A 75 25.87 -31.59 30.92
C PRO A 75 26.81 -30.39 31.04
N SER A 76 26.63 -29.42 30.16
CA SER A 76 27.45 -28.22 30.12
C SER A 76 26.58 -26.96 29.99
N THR A 77 26.92 -25.95 30.78
CA THR A 77 26.31 -24.61 30.74
C THR A 77 27.18 -23.61 29.97
N CYS A 78 28.31 -24.06 29.45
CA CYS A 78 29.19 -23.24 28.62
C CYS A 78 28.55 -22.94 27.26
N ASN A 79 29.10 -21.93 26.58
CA ASN A 79 28.73 -21.65 25.20
C ASN A 79 29.41 -22.67 24.27
N HIS A 80 28.63 -23.25 23.35
CA HIS A 80 29.14 -24.24 22.40
C HIS A 80 28.74 -23.91 20.98
N VAL A 81 29.59 -24.28 20.02
CA VAL A 81 29.23 -24.35 18.61
C VAL A 81 28.35 -25.57 18.40
N VAL A 82 27.07 -25.34 18.13
CA VAL A 82 26.11 -26.40 17.82
C VAL A 82 26.36 -26.92 16.41
N THR A 83 26.46 -26.02 15.44
CA THR A 83 26.85 -26.34 14.06
C THR A 83 27.45 -25.11 13.37
N SER A 84 28.44 -25.32 12.52
CA SER A 84 29.07 -24.31 11.68
C SER A 84 29.49 -24.93 10.34
N LEU A 85 29.68 -24.08 9.33
CA LEU A 85 30.21 -24.49 8.03
C LEU A 85 31.75 -24.44 8.03
N CYS A 86 32.39 -25.60 8.04
CA CYS A 86 33.82 -25.70 8.34
C CYS A 86 34.70 -26.14 7.16
N LYS A 87 34.12 -26.76 6.13
CA LYS A 87 34.86 -27.21 4.93
C LYS A 87 34.69 -26.28 3.72
N SER A 88 34.40 -25.00 3.97
CA SER A 88 34.25 -23.93 2.97
C SER A 88 35.30 -22.83 3.19
N SER A 89 35.67 -22.12 2.13
CA SER A 89 36.53 -20.92 2.23
C SER A 89 35.83 -19.74 2.91
N TYR A 90 34.50 -19.80 3.05
CA TYR A 90 33.67 -18.79 3.71
C TYR A 90 32.71 -19.47 4.69
N GLU A 91 32.75 -19.05 5.95
CA GLU A 91 31.81 -19.49 7.00
C GLU A 91 30.45 -18.82 6.77
N ALA A 92 29.60 -19.48 5.98
CA ALA A 92 28.28 -18.96 5.64
C ALA A 92 27.31 -18.98 6.83
N PHE A 93 27.49 -19.91 7.77
CA PHE A 93 26.73 -19.93 9.02
C PHE A 93 27.56 -20.44 10.20
N ASN A 94 27.19 -19.96 11.40
CA ASN A 94 27.70 -20.42 12.69
C ASN A 94 26.58 -20.28 13.73
N ILE A 95 26.18 -21.38 14.35
CA ILE A 95 25.12 -21.43 15.36
C ILE A 95 25.73 -21.88 16.68
N GLN A 96 25.54 -21.05 17.69
CA GLN A 96 26.02 -21.26 19.05
C GLN A 96 24.86 -21.23 20.01
N MET A 97 24.99 -21.97 21.10
CA MET A 97 24.02 -21.93 22.18
C MET A 97 24.69 -22.01 23.53
N ARG A 98 23.99 -21.45 24.52
CA ARG A 98 24.37 -21.49 25.92
C ARG A 98 23.19 -21.92 26.77
N ARG A 99 23.44 -22.83 27.71
CA ARG A 99 22.46 -23.26 28.72
C ARG A 99 22.65 -22.51 30.04
N GLN A 100 21.60 -22.53 30.84
CA GLN A 100 21.58 -22.11 32.24
C GLN A 100 20.69 -23.07 33.03
N VAL A 101 20.85 -23.15 34.34
CA VAL A 101 19.97 -23.94 35.21
C VAL A 101 18.94 -23.01 35.86
N VAL A 102 17.66 -23.29 35.66
CA VAL A 102 16.53 -22.60 36.29
C VAL A 102 15.66 -23.65 36.97
N ASP A 103 15.37 -23.49 38.25
CA ASP A 103 14.58 -24.45 39.05
C ASP A 103 15.09 -25.90 38.95
N ASN A 104 16.42 -26.05 39.01
CA ASN A 104 17.14 -27.33 38.85
C ASN A 104 16.97 -28.00 37.48
N GLN A 105 16.49 -27.27 36.46
CA GLN A 105 16.34 -27.75 35.09
C GLN A 105 17.20 -26.96 34.11
N PRO A 106 17.89 -27.64 33.17
CA PRO A 106 18.68 -26.96 32.15
C PRO A 106 17.79 -26.35 31.05
N THR A 107 17.91 -25.05 30.86
CA THR A 107 17.21 -24.26 29.85
C THR A 107 18.20 -23.54 28.95
N ILE A 108 17.81 -23.16 27.73
CA ILE A 108 18.66 -22.39 26.82
C ILE A 108 18.54 -20.90 27.17
N SER A 109 19.65 -20.28 27.56
CA SER A 109 19.70 -18.86 27.94
C SER A 109 19.88 -17.95 26.73
N LYS A 110 20.72 -18.37 25.78
CA LYS A 110 21.07 -17.61 24.58
C LYS A 110 21.35 -18.53 23.40
N ILE A 111 20.86 -18.14 22.23
CA ILE A 111 21.23 -18.72 20.93
C ILE A 111 21.77 -17.59 20.07
N THR A 112 22.95 -17.79 19.48
CA THR A 112 23.59 -16.83 18.58
C THR A 112 23.75 -17.48 17.22
N MET A 113 23.22 -16.86 16.17
CA MET A 113 23.32 -17.35 14.79
C MET A 113 23.95 -16.27 13.93
N LYS A 114 25.06 -16.58 13.29
CA LYS A 114 25.59 -15.80 12.18
C LYS A 114 25.12 -16.48 10.89
N LEU A 115 24.38 -15.78 10.04
CA LEU A 115 23.73 -16.30 8.83
C LEU A 115 24.00 -15.35 7.66
N ASP A 116 24.97 -15.69 6.80
CA ASP A 116 25.37 -14.89 5.63
C ASP A 116 25.66 -13.41 5.99
N GLY A 117 26.36 -13.20 7.12
CA GLY A 117 26.69 -11.88 7.66
C GLY A 117 25.64 -11.23 8.57
N VAL A 118 24.41 -11.76 8.63
CA VAL A 118 23.38 -11.33 9.58
C VAL A 118 23.61 -12.03 10.92
N VAL A 119 23.68 -11.27 12.02
CA VAL A 119 23.81 -11.83 13.38
C VAL A 119 22.46 -11.76 14.09
N VAL A 120 21.90 -12.92 14.43
CA VAL A 120 20.66 -13.09 15.17
C VAL A 120 20.99 -13.59 16.58
N GLU A 121 20.50 -12.90 17.59
CA GLU A 121 20.57 -13.37 18.98
C GLU A 121 19.16 -13.58 19.53
N LEU A 122 18.91 -14.81 19.99
CA LEU A 122 17.65 -15.19 20.65
C LEU A 122 17.88 -15.34 22.14
N SER A 123 17.02 -14.70 22.93
CA SER A 123 16.93 -14.87 24.37
C SER A 123 15.46 -14.79 24.81
N LYS A 124 15.15 -15.13 26.07
CA LYS A 124 13.76 -15.22 26.52
C LYS A 124 13.06 -13.86 26.43
N GLY A 125 12.16 -13.73 25.47
CA GLY A 125 11.37 -12.52 25.24
C GLY A 125 12.02 -11.44 24.36
N VAL A 126 13.29 -11.60 23.95
CA VAL A 126 14.03 -10.58 23.19
C VAL A 126 14.72 -11.22 21.98
N VAL A 127 14.56 -10.57 20.82
CA VAL A 127 15.27 -10.91 19.58
C VAL A 127 16.08 -9.70 19.12
N VAL A 128 17.38 -9.90 18.94
CA VAL A 128 18.32 -8.88 18.48
C VAL A 128 18.86 -9.28 17.12
N VAL A 129 18.84 -8.37 16.15
CA VAL A 129 19.45 -8.56 14.84
C VAL A 129 20.47 -7.45 14.59
N ASN A 130 21.71 -7.82 14.30
CA ASN A 130 22.83 -6.89 14.08
C ASN A 130 22.98 -5.84 15.21
N GLY A 131 22.76 -6.26 16.46
CA GLY A 131 22.87 -5.41 17.65
C GLY A 131 21.64 -4.54 17.94
N GLN A 132 20.58 -4.60 17.14
CA GLN A 132 19.33 -3.87 17.38
C GLN A 132 18.18 -4.81 17.75
N THR A 133 17.42 -4.45 18.78
CA THR A 133 16.18 -5.15 19.13
C THR A 133 15.16 -4.97 18.01
N VAL A 134 14.58 -6.06 17.52
CA VAL A 134 13.60 -6.04 16.42
C VAL A 134 12.21 -6.45 16.90
N THR A 135 11.18 -5.94 16.23
CA THR A 135 9.80 -6.42 16.35
C THR A 135 9.56 -7.54 15.34
N LEU A 136 8.87 -8.60 15.76
CA LEU A 136 8.55 -9.73 14.90
C LEU A 136 7.12 -9.61 14.32
N PRO A 137 6.86 -10.12 13.10
CA PRO A 137 7.80 -10.82 12.22
C PRO A 137 8.88 -9.90 11.64
N PHE A 138 10.07 -10.45 11.40
CA PHE A 138 11.22 -9.69 10.87
C PHE A 138 11.78 -10.38 9.63
N SER A 139 12.14 -9.61 8.60
CA SER A 139 12.83 -10.14 7.42
C SER A 139 13.91 -9.19 6.93
N LEU A 140 15.13 -9.69 6.74
CA LEU A 140 16.27 -8.93 6.21
C LEU A 140 17.24 -9.87 5.50
N SER A 141 17.69 -9.50 4.29
CA SER A 141 18.78 -10.19 3.56
C SER A 141 18.60 -11.70 3.37
N GLY A 142 17.34 -12.18 3.34
CA GLY A 142 17.00 -13.59 3.23
C GLY A 142 16.99 -14.36 4.55
N VAL A 143 17.06 -13.67 5.69
CA VAL A 143 16.73 -14.22 7.02
C VAL A 143 15.33 -13.76 7.40
N SER A 144 14.44 -14.69 7.72
CA SER A 144 13.09 -14.45 8.21
C SER A 144 12.95 -14.99 9.63
N ILE A 145 12.41 -14.20 10.55
CA ILE A 145 12.20 -14.57 11.94
C ILE A 145 10.72 -14.40 12.27
N VAL A 146 10.09 -15.50 12.65
CA VAL A 146 8.66 -15.54 13.01
C VAL A 146 8.54 -16.09 14.43
N LYS A 147 7.66 -15.49 15.22
CA LYS A 147 7.34 -15.93 16.58
C LYS A 147 5.90 -16.41 16.62
N THR A 148 5.71 -17.65 17.05
CA THR A 148 4.39 -18.18 17.42
C THR A 148 4.20 -18.05 18.94
N THR A 149 3.08 -18.52 19.47
CA THR A 149 2.88 -18.62 20.92
C THR A 149 3.91 -19.55 21.58
N SER A 150 4.25 -20.66 20.93
CA SER A 150 5.08 -21.73 21.51
C SER A 150 6.55 -21.73 21.06
N ASN A 151 6.92 -21.11 19.95
CA ASN A 151 8.29 -21.17 19.42
C ASN A 151 8.73 -19.88 18.70
N VAL A 152 10.02 -19.80 18.43
CA VAL A 152 10.64 -18.84 17.50
C VAL A 152 11.26 -19.64 16.37
N LYS A 153 10.87 -19.35 15.13
CA LYS A 153 11.37 -19.98 13.90
C LYS A 153 12.23 -18.98 13.14
N VAL A 154 13.46 -19.35 12.84
CA VAL A 154 14.40 -18.60 11.99
C VAL A 154 14.57 -19.39 10.70
N VAL A 155 14.25 -18.77 9.57
CA VAL A 155 14.41 -19.35 8.22
C VAL A 155 15.43 -18.53 7.47
N ALA A 156 16.47 -19.17 6.95
CA ALA A 156 17.47 -18.52 6.11
C ALA A 156 17.41 -19.06 4.68
N LYS A 157 17.59 -18.18 3.69
CA LYS A 157 17.76 -18.51 2.25
C LYS A 157 18.87 -19.53 1.99
N LEU A 158 19.76 -19.72 2.96
CA LEU A 158 20.79 -20.75 2.98
C LEU A 158 20.20 -22.16 2.93
N GLY A 159 18.89 -22.36 3.17
CA GLY A 159 18.29 -23.67 3.35
C GLY A 159 18.53 -24.20 4.75
N LEU A 160 18.44 -23.30 5.73
CA LEU A 160 18.61 -23.59 7.16
C LEU A 160 17.37 -23.10 7.90
N VAL A 161 16.83 -23.95 8.76
CA VAL A 161 15.69 -23.62 9.64
C VAL A 161 16.08 -23.93 11.08
N ALA A 162 16.00 -22.94 11.96
CA ALA A 162 16.21 -23.12 13.39
C ALA A 162 14.90 -22.86 14.16
N VAL A 163 14.50 -23.78 15.03
CA VAL A 163 13.28 -23.68 15.83
C VAL A 163 13.63 -23.83 17.30
N TRP A 164 13.34 -22.79 18.10
CA TRP A 164 13.54 -22.78 19.55
C TRP A 164 12.19 -22.69 20.26
N ASN A 165 11.94 -23.58 21.23
CA ASN A 165 10.70 -23.61 22.00
C ASN A 165 10.62 -22.55 23.12
N LYS A 166 11.57 -21.61 23.15
CA LYS A 166 11.71 -20.56 24.19
C LYS A 166 12.09 -21.08 25.57
N ASP A 167 12.56 -22.33 25.63
CA ASP A 167 12.92 -23.01 26.86
C ASP A 167 14.17 -23.89 26.64
N ASP A 168 14.03 -25.21 26.60
CA ASP A 168 15.10 -26.20 26.64
C ASP A 168 15.45 -26.84 25.28
N SER A 169 14.61 -26.65 24.25
CA SER A 169 14.71 -27.37 22.97
C SER A 169 15.06 -26.47 21.80
N LEU A 170 16.14 -26.83 21.09
CA LEU A 170 16.57 -26.22 19.84
C LEU A 170 16.68 -27.30 18.77
N MET A 171 15.99 -27.09 17.65
CA MET A 171 16.12 -27.89 16.42
C MET A 171 16.79 -27.08 15.34
N ILE A 172 17.69 -27.73 14.60
CA ILE A 172 18.29 -27.19 13.39
C ILE A 172 18.07 -28.19 12.26
N GLU A 173 17.35 -27.75 11.23
CA GLU A 173 17.16 -28.46 9.98
C GLU A 173 18.02 -27.81 8.90
N MET A 174 18.66 -28.65 8.08
CA MET A 174 19.64 -28.20 7.12
C MET A 174 19.51 -28.92 5.79
N ASN A 175 19.65 -28.16 4.70
CA ASN A 175 19.61 -28.71 3.35
C ASN A 175 20.79 -29.69 3.10
N ASP A 176 20.50 -30.76 2.36
CA ASP A 176 21.42 -31.83 1.97
C ASP A 176 22.70 -31.35 1.25
N LYS A 177 22.70 -30.17 0.64
CA LYS A 177 23.91 -29.57 0.04
C LYS A 177 25.06 -29.34 1.03
N TYR A 178 24.79 -29.32 2.34
CA TYR A 178 25.80 -29.13 3.39
C TYR A 178 26.38 -30.43 3.94
N ARG A 179 26.01 -31.58 3.36
CA ARG A 179 26.58 -32.87 3.74
C ARG A 179 28.10 -32.84 3.72
N ASN A 180 28.71 -33.52 4.69
CA ASN A 180 30.14 -33.60 4.88
C ASN A 180 30.85 -32.25 5.07
N GLN A 181 30.16 -31.12 5.25
CA GLN A 181 30.79 -29.80 5.33
C GLN A 181 30.66 -29.14 6.70
N THR A 182 29.82 -29.69 7.58
CA THR A 182 29.56 -29.12 8.88
C THR A 182 30.56 -29.59 9.93
N CYS A 183 30.62 -28.84 11.01
CA CYS A 183 31.28 -29.26 12.24
C CYS A 183 30.61 -28.58 13.45
N GLY A 184 30.84 -29.09 14.65
CA GLY A 184 30.11 -28.69 15.86
C GLY A 184 29.51 -29.90 16.57
N LEU A 185 28.76 -29.66 17.63
CA LEU A 185 28.07 -30.71 18.39
C LEU A 185 27.13 -31.57 17.55
N CYS A 186 26.58 -31.03 16.45
CA CYS A 186 25.71 -31.75 15.53
C CYS A 186 26.42 -32.71 14.55
N GLY A 187 27.76 -32.78 14.56
CA GLY A 187 28.52 -33.65 13.67
C GLY A 187 28.79 -33.07 12.27
N ASP A 188 29.27 -33.92 11.37
CA ASP A 188 29.69 -33.53 10.02
C ASP A 188 28.65 -33.80 8.91
N PHE A 189 27.50 -34.39 9.26
CA PHE A 189 26.34 -34.60 8.40
C PHE A 189 26.70 -35.44 7.17
N ASN A 190 27.25 -36.63 7.40
CA ASN A 190 27.76 -37.52 6.35
C ASN A 190 26.92 -38.79 6.13
N GLU A 191 25.82 -38.95 6.87
CA GLU A 191 24.86 -40.07 6.90
C GLU A 191 25.39 -41.39 7.46
N VAL A 192 26.53 -41.39 8.16
CA VAL A 192 27.13 -42.61 8.71
C VAL A 192 26.81 -42.71 10.20
N GLN A 193 25.66 -43.30 10.54
CA GLN A 193 25.29 -43.55 11.94
C GLN A 193 26.11 -44.70 12.52
N THR A 194 27.19 -44.45 13.29
CA THR A 194 27.91 -45.48 14.09
C THR A 194 29.06 -44.93 14.98
N TYR A 195 29.02 -43.68 15.47
CA TYR A 195 30.09 -43.05 16.28
C TYR A 195 31.33 -42.52 15.53
N ASN A 196 31.24 -42.15 14.24
CA ASN A 196 32.35 -41.50 13.53
C ASN A 196 32.69 -40.11 14.11
N GLU A 197 31.72 -39.35 14.62
CA GLU A 197 31.94 -38.02 15.22
C GLU A 197 32.78 -38.12 16.51
N PHE A 198 32.63 -39.23 17.23
CA PHE A 198 33.35 -39.51 18.47
C PHE A 198 34.66 -40.26 18.25
N ILE A 199 35.08 -40.52 17.01
CA ILE A 199 36.34 -41.22 16.72
C ILE A 199 37.36 -40.24 16.13
N ILE A 200 38.42 -39.97 16.88
CA ILE A 200 39.58 -39.20 16.39
C ILE A 200 40.82 -40.08 16.44
N ASN A 201 41.53 -40.20 15.31
CA ASN A 201 42.74 -41.02 15.16
C ASN A 201 42.57 -42.49 15.63
N GLY A 202 41.37 -43.05 15.50
CA GLY A 202 41.04 -44.42 15.91
C GLY A 202 40.73 -44.60 17.41
N GLY A 203 40.73 -43.53 18.22
CA GLY A 203 40.30 -43.54 19.61
C GLY A 203 38.87 -42.98 19.78
N LYS A 204 38.06 -43.62 20.62
CA LYS A 204 36.70 -43.17 20.96
C LYS A 204 36.76 -42.10 22.06
N LEU A 205 36.18 -40.93 21.80
CA LEU A 205 36.03 -39.82 22.74
C LEU A 205 34.83 -40.05 23.66
N SER A 206 34.91 -39.54 24.90
CA SER A 206 33.74 -39.36 25.75
C SER A 206 32.89 -38.18 25.27
N SER A 207 31.62 -38.11 25.67
CA SER A 207 30.73 -36.98 25.35
C SER A 207 31.33 -35.64 25.83
N SER A 208 31.98 -35.65 27.00
CA SER A 208 32.66 -34.46 27.55
C SER A 208 33.88 -34.08 26.71
N ASP A 209 34.72 -35.04 26.31
CA ASP A 209 35.88 -34.73 25.46
C ASP A 209 35.44 -34.17 24.10
N TYR A 210 34.38 -34.75 23.53
CA TYR A 210 33.78 -34.26 22.29
C TYR A 210 33.18 -32.86 22.46
N GLY A 211 32.45 -32.61 23.55
CA GLY A 211 31.89 -31.30 23.88
C GLY A 211 32.96 -30.21 24.01
N ASN A 212 34.08 -30.54 24.64
CA ASN A 212 35.21 -29.64 24.83
C ASN A 212 35.88 -29.20 23.51
N LEU A 213 35.77 -29.98 22.42
CA LEU A 213 36.26 -29.56 21.09
C LEU A 213 35.46 -28.37 20.53
N TRP A 214 34.21 -28.24 20.95
CA TRP A 214 33.25 -27.26 20.42
C TRP A 214 32.87 -26.19 21.45
N LYS A 215 33.55 -26.19 22.60
CA LYS A 215 33.39 -25.19 23.66
C LYS A 215 34.04 -23.87 23.25
N LEU A 216 33.33 -22.78 23.51
CA LEU A 216 33.79 -21.42 23.27
C LEU A 216 33.76 -20.62 24.57
N ASP A 217 34.93 -20.36 25.12
CA ASP A 217 35.07 -19.42 26.23
C ASP A 217 35.09 -17.98 25.69
N GLY A 218 34.34 -17.09 26.36
CA GLY A 218 34.48 -15.66 26.12
C GLY A 218 35.88 -15.16 26.53
N PRO A 219 36.34 -14.03 26.01
CA PRO A 219 37.70 -13.53 26.27
C PRO A 219 38.00 -13.21 27.75
N LEU A 220 36.95 -13.08 28.58
CA LEU A 220 37.04 -12.86 30.03
C LEU A 220 36.33 -13.95 30.84
N GLU A 221 35.87 -15.00 30.16
CA GLU A 221 35.10 -16.07 30.77
C GLU A 221 35.97 -17.32 30.85
N VAL A 222 35.96 -17.98 31.99
CA VAL A 222 36.46 -19.35 32.14
C VAL A 222 35.27 -20.17 32.59
N CYS A 223 34.71 -20.98 31.69
CA CYS A 223 33.57 -21.82 32.04
C CYS A 223 34.07 -23.16 32.58
N GLU A 224 33.72 -23.52 33.80
CA GLU A 224 34.03 -24.83 34.39
C GLU A 224 32.87 -25.81 34.12
N GLU A 225 33.18 -27.00 33.64
CA GLU A 225 32.17 -28.04 33.43
C GLU A 225 31.86 -28.77 34.74
N PRO A 226 30.59 -29.07 35.04
CA PRO A 226 30.25 -29.86 36.20
C PRO A 226 30.82 -31.28 36.07
N THR A 227 31.25 -31.86 37.19
CA THR A 227 31.75 -33.24 37.24
C THR A 227 30.58 -34.22 37.11
N LEU A 228 30.62 -35.05 36.06
CA LEU A 228 29.68 -36.16 35.86
C LEU A 228 29.85 -37.20 36.98
N THR A 229 28.80 -37.43 37.77
CA THR A 229 28.70 -38.62 38.61
C THR A 229 28.19 -39.77 37.75
N SER A 230 28.95 -40.85 37.64
CA SER A 230 28.46 -42.09 37.01
C SER A 230 27.36 -42.67 37.89
N GLU A 231 26.12 -42.63 37.44
CA GLU A 231 25.03 -43.28 38.16
C GLU A 231 24.89 -44.75 37.72
N GLU A 232 24.59 -45.60 38.70
CA GLU A 232 24.21 -47.01 38.50
C GLU A 232 22.92 -47.09 37.68
N SER A 233 22.67 -48.20 37.00
CA SER A 233 21.42 -48.48 36.28
C SER A 233 20.18 -48.16 37.12
N CYS A 234 19.56 -47.00 36.89
CA CYS A 234 18.31 -46.55 37.49
C CYS A 234 17.23 -46.42 36.41
N GLY A 235 15.96 -46.52 36.84
CA GLY A 235 14.81 -46.40 35.95
C GLY A 235 14.10 -47.72 35.66
N ASP A 236 12.90 -47.59 35.09
CA ASP A 236 12.00 -48.68 34.73
C ASP A 236 11.99 -48.80 33.19
N GLU A 237 12.79 -49.73 32.68
CA GLU A 237 12.93 -49.98 31.24
C GLU A 237 11.59 -50.38 30.60
N GLU A 238 10.78 -51.17 31.31
CA GLU A 238 9.47 -51.60 30.83
C GLU A 238 8.53 -50.41 30.72
N PHE A 239 8.55 -49.49 31.69
CA PHE A 239 7.80 -48.24 31.62
C PHE A 239 8.19 -47.39 30.39
N CYS A 240 9.49 -47.16 30.15
CA CYS A 240 9.95 -46.38 28.99
C CYS A 240 9.58 -47.07 27.66
N LYS A 241 9.67 -48.40 27.58
CA LYS A 241 9.23 -49.17 26.40
C LYS A 241 7.73 -49.03 26.17
N GLN A 242 6.91 -49.16 27.21
CA GLN A 242 5.46 -49.04 27.12
C GLN A 242 5.03 -47.61 26.72
N LEU A 243 5.71 -46.59 27.25
CA LEU A 243 5.45 -45.18 26.97
C LEU A 243 5.53 -44.88 25.47
N PHE A 244 6.64 -45.22 24.81
CA PHE A 244 6.83 -45.00 23.37
C PHE A 244 6.10 -46.03 22.49
N SER A 245 5.57 -47.11 23.08
CA SER A 245 4.68 -48.08 22.38
C SER A 245 3.20 -47.75 22.55
N SER A 246 2.86 -46.70 23.28
CA SER A 246 1.47 -46.37 23.59
C SER A 246 0.68 -46.01 22.34
N ALA A 247 -0.65 -46.12 22.41
CA ALA A 247 -1.54 -45.81 21.29
C ALA A 247 -1.34 -44.38 20.76
N ALA A 248 -0.92 -43.43 21.62
CA ALA A 248 -0.68 -42.05 21.25
C ALA A 248 0.48 -41.88 20.25
N PHE A 249 1.44 -42.79 20.26
CA PHE A 249 2.63 -42.78 19.39
C PHE A 249 2.61 -43.85 18.30
N SER A 250 1.47 -44.52 18.09
CA SER A 250 1.32 -45.58 17.08
C SER A 250 1.67 -45.13 15.65
N SER A 251 1.52 -43.85 15.32
CA SER A 251 1.91 -43.29 14.03
C SER A 251 3.40 -42.97 13.91
N CYS A 252 4.17 -43.08 14.99
CA CYS A 252 5.59 -42.73 15.07
C CYS A 252 6.52 -43.94 14.93
N THR A 253 6.00 -45.15 15.16
CA THR A 253 6.80 -46.38 15.32
C THR A 253 7.65 -46.73 14.11
N ASN A 254 7.24 -46.36 12.90
CA ASN A 254 7.98 -46.66 11.67
C ASN A 254 8.95 -45.54 11.23
N TYR A 255 9.01 -44.44 11.98
CA TYR A 255 9.77 -43.24 11.61
C TYR A 255 10.97 -42.97 12.52
N LEU A 256 10.94 -43.46 13.77
CA LEU A 256 11.92 -43.10 14.80
C LEU A 256 12.63 -44.32 15.36
N ASP A 257 13.91 -44.13 15.72
CA ASP A 257 14.67 -45.08 16.54
C ASP A 257 14.10 -45.08 17.96
N LYS A 258 13.18 -46.00 18.21
CA LYS A 258 12.52 -46.14 19.50
C LYS A 258 13.51 -46.51 20.61
N ASP A 259 14.51 -47.33 20.31
CA ASP A 259 15.42 -47.86 21.33
C ASP A 259 16.33 -46.74 21.86
N ALA A 260 16.82 -45.85 20.99
CA ALA A 260 17.57 -44.66 21.40
C ALA A 260 16.77 -43.73 22.35
N PHE A 261 15.48 -43.55 22.09
CA PHE A 261 14.61 -42.76 22.98
C PHE A 261 14.26 -43.49 24.28
N VAL A 262 14.20 -44.83 24.29
CA VAL A 262 14.06 -45.62 25.53
C VAL A 262 15.29 -45.42 26.42
N GLU A 263 16.51 -45.48 25.87
CA GLU A 263 17.74 -45.21 26.61
C GLU A 263 17.78 -43.77 27.16
N THR A 264 17.36 -42.79 26.36
CA THR A 264 17.25 -41.40 26.80
C THR A 264 16.25 -41.25 27.97
N CYS A 265 15.10 -41.94 27.88
CA CYS A 265 14.09 -41.97 28.94
C CYS A 265 14.62 -42.59 30.24
N LEU A 266 15.41 -43.67 30.15
CA LEU A 266 16.07 -44.27 31.31
C LEU A 266 17.05 -43.30 31.97
N ALA A 267 17.86 -42.60 31.16
CA ALA A 267 18.79 -41.59 31.65
C ALA A 267 18.07 -40.42 32.35
N ASP A 268 16.90 -40.00 31.85
CA ASP A 268 16.09 -38.99 32.53
C ASP A 268 15.50 -39.52 33.84
N LEU A 269 14.99 -40.77 33.87
CA LEU A 269 14.43 -41.40 35.06
C LEU A 269 15.40 -41.42 36.24
N CYS A 270 16.68 -41.63 35.95
CA CYS A 270 17.75 -41.60 36.95
C CYS A 270 17.86 -40.29 37.72
N HIS A 271 17.59 -39.17 37.04
CA HIS A 271 17.72 -37.83 37.59
C HIS A 271 16.38 -37.28 38.15
N CYS A 272 15.35 -38.13 38.26
CA CYS A 272 14.05 -37.74 38.80
C CYS A 272 14.01 -37.94 40.32
N ASP A 273 13.75 -36.87 41.09
CA ASP A 273 13.36 -37.01 42.49
C ASP A 273 12.00 -37.73 42.60
N ASN A 274 11.85 -38.64 43.56
CA ASN A 274 10.65 -39.47 43.82
C ASN A 274 9.31 -38.71 43.99
N SER A 275 9.31 -37.37 43.96
CA SER A 275 8.10 -36.55 43.86
C SER A 275 7.64 -36.46 42.40
N THR A 276 6.76 -37.40 42.02
CA THR A 276 6.06 -37.47 40.72
C THR A 276 6.98 -37.52 39.49
N ASN A 277 7.24 -38.74 38.99
CA ASN A 277 7.93 -39.09 37.73
C ASN A 277 7.42 -38.36 36.46
N SER A 278 6.39 -37.51 36.58
CA SER A 278 5.69 -36.90 35.45
C SER A 278 6.34 -35.61 34.94
N PHE A 279 7.35 -35.02 35.58
CA PHE A 279 7.93 -33.73 35.14
C PHE A 279 9.27 -33.86 34.41
N CYS A 280 10.16 -34.75 34.87
CA CYS A 280 11.50 -34.95 34.28
C CYS A 280 11.46 -35.58 32.88
N LEU A 281 10.48 -36.44 32.58
CA LEU A 281 10.38 -37.15 31.30
C LEU A 281 9.72 -36.32 30.19
N CYS A 282 9.02 -35.25 30.53
CA CYS A 282 8.20 -34.52 29.56
C CYS A 282 9.01 -34.02 28.38
N ASN A 283 10.27 -33.61 28.60
CA ASN A 283 11.08 -33.02 27.56
C ASN A 283 11.47 -34.07 26.51
N THR A 284 11.86 -35.28 26.93
CA THR A 284 12.17 -36.39 26.02
C THR A 284 10.93 -36.91 25.29
N ILE A 285 9.77 -37.00 25.97
CA ILE A 285 8.52 -37.37 25.29
C ILE A 285 8.07 -36.28 24.29
N SER A 286 8.28 -35.01 24.65
CA SER A 286 8.02 -33.88 23.75
C SER A 286 8.90 -33.94 22.52
N GLU A 287 10.19 -34.26 22.69
CA GLU A 287 11.12 -34.43 21.58
C GLU A 287 10.71 -35.60 20.68
N TYR A 288 10.32 -36.74 21.25
CA TYR A 288 9.81 -37.89 20.49
C TYR A 288 8.58 -37.49 19.65
N SER A 289 7.62 -36.78 20.26
CA SER A 289 6.44 -36.24 19.55
C SER A 289 6.85 -35.30 18.40
N ARG A 290 7.81 -34.40 18.66
CA ARG A 290 8.29 -33.41 17.70
C ARG A 290 9.01 -34.02 16.50
N GLN A 291 9.90 -34.99 16.75
CA GLN A 291 10.60 -35.74 15.71
C GLN A 291 9.62 -36.62 14.91
N CYS A 292 8.61 -37.19 15.58
CA CYS A 292 7.56 -37.95 14.91
C CYS A 292 6.78 -37.09 13.91
N VAL A 293 6.34 -35.90 14.34
CA VAL A 293 5.65 -34.94 13.47
C VAL A 293 6.54 -34.52 12.31
N HIS A 294 7.80 -34.20 12.59
CA HIS A 294 8.76 -33.79 11.56
C HIS A 294 8.96 -34.87 10.49
N ALA A 295 9.02 -36.14 10.89
CA ALA A 295 9.13 -37.29 9.99
C ALA A 295 7.82 -37.63 9.23
N GLY A 296 6.74 -36.88 9.42
CA GLY A 296 5.44 -37.09 8.77
C GLY A 296 4.45 -37.94 9.58
N GLY A 297 4.81 -38.34 10.79
CA GLY A 297 3.89 -38.96 11.76
C GLY A 297 2.87 -37.97 12.31
N LYS A 298 1.85 -38.49 13.00
CA LYS A 298 0.75 -37.69 13.61
C LYS A 298 0.46 -38.21 15.01
N PRO A 299 1.28 -37.85 16.01
CA PRO A 299 1.06 -38.30 17.38
C PRO A 299 -0.29 -37.78 17.87
N GLN A 300 -0.98 -38.61 18.65
CA GLN A 300 -2.22 -38.21 19.31
C GLN A 300 -1.89 -37.46 20.62
N GLN A 301 -2.90 -36.84 21.22
CA GLN A 301 -2.77 -36.17 22.50
C GLN A 301 -2.31 -37.14 23.59
N TRP A 302 -1.05 -37.03 24.02
CA TRP A 302 -0.47 -37.86 25.08
C TRP A 302 -0.39 -37.13 26.43
N ARG A 303 -0.41 -35.79 26.42
CA ARG A 303 -0.46 -34.99 27.67
C ARG A 303 -1.84 -35.03 28.27
N THR A 304 -1.90 -35.21 29.59
CA THR A 304 -3.13 -35.19 30.38
C THR A 304 -3.00 -34.19 31.53
N LYS A 305 -4.10 -33.90 32.24
CA LYS A 305 -4.05 -33.01 33.42
C LYS A 305 -3.13 -33.52 34.53
N GLN A 306 -2.81 -34.82 34.56
CA GLN A 306 -1.97 -35.45 35.57
C GLN A 306 -0.56 -35.80 35.05
N PHE A 307 -0.31 -35.63 33.74
CA PHE A 307 0.92 -36.06 33.09
C PHE A 307 1.35 -35.05 32.02
N CYS A 308 2.47 -34.35 32.25
CA CYS A 308 3.04 -33.37 31.31
C CYS A 308 2.06 -32.30 30.81
N TYR A 309 1.13 -31.88 31.67
CA TYR A 309 0.13 -30.86 31.36
C TYR A 309 0.81 -29.54 30.91
N LYS A 310 0.31 -28.95 29.82
CA LYS A 310 0.75 -27.64 29.32
C LYS A 310 -0.40 -26.65 29.41
N THR A 311 -0.16 -25.50 30.02
CA THR A 311 -1.07 -24.36 30.00
C THR A 311 -0.80 -23.52 28.75
N CYS A 312 -1.87 -23.09 28.09
CA CYS A 312 -1.79 -22.16 26.96
C CYS A 312 -2.25 -20.77 27.39
N PRO A 313 -1.68 -19.71 26.80
CA PRO A 313 -2.16 -18.35 27.05
C PRO A 313 -3.58 -18.17 26.48
N TYR A 314 -4.31 -17.20 27.00
CA TYR A 314 -5.69 -16.89 26.61
C TYR A 314 -6.61 -18.12 26.76
N ASN A 315 -7.49 -18.33 25.78
CA ASN A 315 -8.38 -19.47 25.62
C ASN A 315 -7.89 -20.45 24.55
N MET A 316 -6.58 -20.50 24.28
CA MET A 316 -5.97 -21.48 23.37
C MET A 316 -5.87 -22.87 23.98
N GLU A 317 -5.79 -23.88 23.12
CA GLU A 317 -5.63 -25.27 23.51
C GLU A 317 -4.33 -25.84 22.96
N TYR A 318 -3.65 -26.66 23.76
CA TYR A 318 -2.43 -27.34 23.33
C TYR A 318 -2.78 -28.50 22.39
N GLN A 319 -2.10 -28.59 21.25
CA GLN A 319 -2.20 -29.71 20.33
C GLN A 319 -0.79 -30.19 19.95
N GLU A 320 -0.60 -31.50 19.82
CA GLU A 320 0.68 -32.09 19.40
C GLU A 320 0.97 -31.87 17.90
N CYS A 321 -0.07 -31.65 17.09
CA CYS A 321 0.03 -31.43 15.64
C CYS A 321 -1.04 -30.42 15.20
N GLY A 322 -0.72 -29.13 15.29
CA GLY A 322 -1.52 -28.03 14.75
C GLY A 322 -0.82 -27.33 13.58
N SER A 323 -1.57 -26.58 12.76
CA SER A 323 -0.99 -25.80 11.67
C SER A 323 -0.07 -24.71 12.21
N PRO A 324 1.19 -24.60 11.75
CA PRO A 324 2.08 -23.52 12.18
C PRO A 324 1.65 -22.16 11.64
N CYS A 325 0.87 -22.14 10.55
CA CYS A 325 0.20 -20.94 10.05
C CYS A 325 -1.09 -20.75 10.87
N VAL A 326 -1.06 -19.75 11.75
CA VAL A 326 -2.19 -19.41 12.64
C VAL A 326 -3.18 -18.56 11.86
N ASP A 327 -4.46 -18.98 11.85
CA ASP A 327 -5.54 -18.14 11.34
C ASP A 327 -5.75 -16.97 12.31
N THR A 328 -5.68 -15.74 11.80
CA THR A 328 -5.87 -14.51 12.59
C THR A 328 -7.04 -13.70 12.05
N CYS A 329 -7.49 -12.68 12.79
CA CYS A 329 -8.53 -11.77 12.27
C CYS A 329 -8.09 -11.04 11.00
N SER A 330 -6.83 -10.67 10.90
CA SER A 330 -6.28 -10.03 9.67
C SER A 330 -6.06 -11.04 8.53
N ASN A 331 -5.86 -12.33 8.84
CA ASN A 331 -5.65 -13.39 7.86
C ASN A 331 -6.37 -14.70 8.27
N PRO A 332 -7.70 -14.78 8.05
CA PRO A 332 -8.51 -15.89 8.57
C PRO A 332 -8.33 -17.21 7.82
N GLU A 333 -7.62 -17.21 6.68
CA GLU A 333 -7.40 -18.39 5.83
C GLU A 333 -5.92 -18.82 5.75
N ALA A 334 -5.08 -18.30 6.66
CA ALA A 334 -3.64 -18.57 6.68
C ALA A 334 -3.30 -20.08 6.64
N ARG A 335 -4.11 -20.89 7.33
CA ARG A 335 -3.96 -22.36 7.38
C ARG A 335 -4.19 -23.04 6.04
N GLN A 336 -5.05 -22.51 5.17
CA GLN A 336 -5.39 -23.16 3.90
C GLN A 336 -4.22 -23.19 2.91
N LEU A 337 -3.33 -22.19 3.01
CA LEU A 337 -2.16 -22.01 2.16
C LEU A 337 -0.85 -22.43 2.86
N CYS A 338 -0.95 -23.11 4.00
CA CYS A 338 0.23 -23.48 4.77
C CYS A 338 0.94 -24.69 4.15
N GLU A 339 2.14 -24.47 3.63
CA GLU A 339 2.98 -25.54 3.07
C GLU A 339 3.87 -26.23 4.12
N ASP A 340 3.95 -25.68 5.33
CA ASP A 340 4.72 -26.26 6.43
C ASP A 340 4.01 -27.49 7.03
N HIS A 341 4.79 -28.44 7.57
CA HIS A 341 4.24 -29.53 8.39
C HIS A 341 3.60 -28.99 9.68
N CYS A 342 2.73 -29.81 10.30
CA CYS A 342 2.15 -29.42 11.58
C CYS A 342 3.23 -29.31 12.66
N THR A 343 2.95 -28.60 13.75
CA THR A 343 3.85 -28.50 14.90
C THR A 343 3.07 -28.59 16.20
N GLY A 344 3.75 -28.98 17.28
CA GLY A 344 3.17 -28.96 18.63
C GLY A 344 3.16 -27.55 19.21
N GLY A 345 2.06 -27.16 19.85
CA GLY A 345 1.91 -25.80 20.38
C GLY A 345 0.50 -25.45 20.84
N CYS A 346 0.31 -24.17 21.15
CA CYS A 346 -0.98 -23.60 21.54
C CYS A 346 -1.70 -23.00 20.33
N PHE A 347 -2.90 -23.48 20.05
CA PHE A 347 -3.70 -23.10 18.88
C PHE A 347 -5.11 -22.70 19.29
N CYS A 348 -5.77 -21.93 18.42
CA CYS A 348 -7.18 -21.60 18.63
C CYS A 348 -8.08 -22.83 18.42
N PRO A 349 -9.16 -22.97 19.23
CA PRO A 349 -10.18 -23.99 19.01
C PRO A 349 -10.80 -23.92 17.62
N LEU A 350 -11.32 -25.05 17.15
CA LEU A 350 -11.99 -25.12 15.84
C LEU A 350 -13.14 -24.10 15.75
N GLY A 351 -13.19 -23.36 14.64
CA GLY A 351 -14.19 -22.31 14.41
C GLY A 351 -13.83 -20.93 14.97
N THR A 352 -12.63 -20.77 15.55
CA THR A 352 -12.13 -19.48 16.05
C THR A 352 -10.78 -19.13 15.43
N VAL A 353 -10.47 -17.84 15.39
CA VAL A 353 -9.20 -17.27 14.91
C VAL A 353 -8.56 -16.43 15.99
N PHE A 354 -7.24 -16.22 15.93
CA PHE A 354 -6.55 -15.36 16.90
C PHE A 354 -6.81 -13.89 16.60
N ASP A 355 -7.28 -13.14 17.59
CA ASP A 355 -7.45 -11.69 17.51
C ASP A 355 -6.09 -10.99 17.61
N ASP A 356 -5.42 -10.85 16.46
CA ASP A 356 -4.17 -10.12 16.30
C ASP A 356 -4.34 -8.60 16.32
N VAL A 357 -5.58 -8.10 16.31
CA VAL A 357 -5.91 -6.67 16.35
C VAL A 357 -5.93 -6.16 17.80
N ASN A 358 -6.68 -6.80 18.71
CA ASN A 358 -6.69 -6.42 20.14
C ASN A 358 -5.85 -7.32 21.04
N ASN A 359 -5.30 -8.42 20.53
CA ASN A 359 -4.61 -9.44 21.32
C ASN A 359 -5.50 -10.02 22.45
N SER A 360 -6.79 -10.23 22.16
CA SER A 360 -7.78 -10.70 23.15
C SER A 360 -7.88 -12.22 23.29
N GLY A 361 -7.24 -12.98 22.40
CA GLY A 361 -7.29 -14.44 22.37
C GLY A 361 -7.98 -14.97 21.12
N CYS A 362 -8.64 -16.10 21.22
CA CYS A 362 -9.34 -16.73 20.11
C CYS A 362 -10.82 -16.32 20.09
N ILE A 363 -11.25 -15.72 18.98
CA ILE A 363 -12.62 -15.24 18.79
C ILE A 363 -13.23 -15.80 17.49
N PRO A 364 -14.57 -15.84 17.36
CA PRO A 364 -15.22 -16.16 16.09
C PRO A 364 -14.86 -15.16 15.00
N VAL A 365 -14.69 -15.62 13.75
CA VAL A 365 -14.37 -14.73 12.60
C VAL A 365 -15.38 -13.59 12.46
N SER A 366 -16.66 -13.82 12.77
CA SER A 366 -17.71 -12.80 12.73
C SER A 366 -17.50 -11.63 13.71
N GLU A 367 -16.69 -11.83 14.75
CA GLU A 367 -16.36 -10.81 15.76
C GLU A 367 -15.06 -10.05 15.44
N CYS A 368 -14.33 -10.46 14.40
CA CYS A 368 -13.11 -9.77 13.98
C CYS A 368 -13.39 -8.33 13.54
N LEU A 369 -12.56 -7.43 14.06
CA LEU A 369 -12.60 -6.00 13.72
C LEU A 369 -11.78 -5.74 12.47
N CYS A 370 -12.23 -4.77 11.67
CA CYS A 370 -11.45 -4.24 10.56
C CYS A 370 -10.72 -2.97 11.00
N VAL A 371 -9.53 -2.74 10.45
CA VAL A 371 -8.74 -1.53 10.70
C VAL A 371 -8.72 -0.67 9.45
N HIS A 372 -9.00 0.62 9.58
CA HIS A 372 -8.88 1.61 8.51
C HIS A 372 -8.44 2.97 9.08
N ASN A 373 -7.37 3.56 8.54
CA ASN A 373 -6.77 4.81 9.03
C ASN A 373 -6.55 4.85 10.55
N GLY A 374 -6.11 3.73 11.12
CA GLY A 374 -5.87 3.57 12.56
C GLY A 374 -7.15 3.49 13.42
N GLN A 375 -8.33 3.55 12.81
CA GLN A 375 -9.61 3.35 13.48
C GLN A 375 -10.07 1.91 13.36
N LEU A 376 -10.75 1.43 14.41
CA LEU A 376 -11.29 0.09 14.51
C LEU A 376 -12.78 0.10 14.15
N TYR A 377 -13.19 -0.83 13.30
CA TYR A 377 -14.56 -1.00 12.83
C TYR A 377 -15.06 -2.39 13.19
N LYS A 378 -16.25 -2.47 13.78
CA LYS A 378 -16.93 -3.74 14.04
C LYS A 378 -17.52 -4.30 12.77
N SER A 379 -17.71 -5.62 12.75
CA SER A 379 -18.45 -6.29 11.68
C SER A 379 -19.83 -5.64 11.49
N GLY A 380 -20.12 -5.20 10.27
CA GLY A 380 -21.31 -4.44 9.89
C GLY A 380 -21.15 -2.91 9.89
N GLU A 381 -20.10 -2.36 10.49
CA GLU A 381 -19.79 -0.92 10.38
C GLU A 381 -19.14 -0.61 9.03
N SER A 382 -19.41 0.59 8.53
CA SER A 382 -18.93 1.03 7.22
C SER A 382 -18.22 2.37 7.32
N TYR A 383 -17.30 2.60 6.38
CA TYR A 383 -16.84 3.93 6.05
C TYR A 383 -17.11 4.23 4.59
N THR A 384 -17.16 5.51 4.27
CA THR A 384 -17.37 6.00 2.90
C THR A 384 -16.25 6.98 2.60
N SER A 385 -15.58 6.79 1.47
CA SER A 385 -14.75 7.81 0.84
C SER A 385 -15.48 8.39 -0.37
N ASN A 386 -14.83 9.32 -1.08
CA ASN A 386 -15.37 9.91 -2.30
C ASN A 386 -15.70 8.85 -3.37
N CYS A 387 -14.95 7.73 -3.40
CA CYS A 387 -14.98 6.76 -4.48
C CYS A 387 -15.30 5.32 -4.09
N LYS A 388 -15.40 5.03 -2.79
CA LYS A 388 -15.73 3.68 -2.31
C LYS A 388 -16.57 3.74 -1.06
N GLU A 389 -17.41 2.75 -0.90
CA GLU A 389 -18.10 2.45 0.34
C GLU A 389 -17.75 1.04 0.76
N CYS A 390 -17.16 0.93 1.95
CA CYS A 390 -16.61 -0.30 2.47
C CYS A 390 -17.29 -0.65 3.78
N THR A 391 -17.73 -1.90 3.90
CA THR A 391 -18.31 -2.46 5.11
C THR A 391 -17.38 -3.53 5.66
N CYS A 392 -17.15 -3.50 6.97
CA CYS A 392 -16.38 -4.52 7.65
C CYS A 392 -17.17 -5.82 7.72
N ALA A 393 -16.59 -6.92 7.25
CA ALA A 393 -17.17 -8.25 7.26
C ALA A 393 -16.15 -9.25 7.83
N GLY A 394 -16.22 -9.48 9.15
CA GLY A 394 -15.41 -10.48 9.84
C GLY A 394 -13.89 -10.30 9.66
N GLY A 395 -13.39 -9.09 9.89
CA GLY A 395 -11.96 -8.74 9.75
C GLY A 395 -11.53 -8.31 8.34
N GLN A 396 -12.39 -8.49 7.33
CA GLN A 396 -12.12 -8.09 5.95
C GLN A 396 -13.01 -6.94 5.48
N TRP A 397 -12.50 -6.12 4.55
CA TRP A 397 -13.28 -5.05 3.93
C TRP A 397 -14.03 -5.54 2.70
N ALA A 398 -15.36 -5.42 2.73
CA ALA A 398 -16.21 -5.58 1.56
C ALA A 398 -16.52 -4.20 0.97
N CYS A 399 -15.84 -3.83 -0.12
CA CYS A 399 -15.95 -2.52 -0.75
C CYS A 399 -16.80 -2.55 -2.02
N THR A 400 -17.53 -1.46 -2.24
CA THR A 400 -18.25 -1.16 -3.46
C THR A 400 -17.76 0.17 -4.02
N ASP A 401 -17.30 0.17 -5.26
CA ASP A 401 -16.83 1.39 -5.91
C ASP A 401 -18.02 2.28 -6.30
N LYS A 402 -17.87 3.58 -6.04
CA LYS A 402 -18.81 4.62 -6.46
C LYS A 402 -18.40 5.16 -7.82
N ASP A 403 -19.36 5.75 -8.51
CA ASP A 403 -19.09 6.39 -9.80
C ASP A 403 -18.26 7.65 -9.60
N CYS A 404 -16.94 7.51 -9.79
CA CYS A 404 -15.96 8.54 -9.46
C CYS A 404 -15.30 9.12 -10.71
N PRO A 405 -14.97 10.43 -10.70
CA PRO A 405 -14.14 11.04 -11.73
C PRO A 405 -12.76 10.38 -11.77
N GLY A 406 -12.21 10.19 -12.98
CA GLY A 406 -10.84 9.76 -13.20
C GLY A 406 -9.91 10.97 -13.22
N THR A 407 -8.69 10.82 -12.70
CA THR A 407 -7.67 11.87 -12.75
C THR A 407 -6.41 11.39 -13.44
N CYS A 408 -5.98 12.12 -14.47
CA CYS A 408 -4.67 11.98 -15.10
C CYS A 408 -3.74 13.10 -14.62
N SER A 409 -2.46 12.83 -14.42
CA SER A 409 -1.48 13.85 -14.05
C SER A 409 -0.25 13.85 -14.95
N VAL A 410 0.37 15.03 -15.07
CA VAL A 410 1.75 15.18 -15.58
C VAL A 410 2.56 15.96 -14.56
N GLU A 411 3.44 15.24 -13.87
CA GLU A 411 4.23 15.67 -12.72
C GLU A 411 5.71 15.75 -13.10
N GLY A 412 6.46 16.64 -12.44
CA GLY A 412 7.90 16.85 -12.69
C GLY A 412 8.28 17.30 -14.11
N GLY A 413 7.31 17.41 -15.03
CA GLY A 413 7.53 17.66 -16.46
C GLY A 413 7.84 16.41 -17.29
N SER A 414 7.81 15.21 -16.70
CA SER A 414 8.06 13.96 -17.43
C SER A 414 7.36 12.73 -16.88
N HIS A 415 6.79 12.77 -15.68
CA HIS A 415 6.07 11.65 -15.08
C HIS A 415 4.58 11.78 -15.38
N ILE A 416 4.02 10.81 -16.10
CA ILE A 416 2.60 10.77 -16.44
C ILE A 416 1.96 9.68 -15.57
N ASN A 417 0.85 10.01 -14.93
CA ASN A 417 -0.07 9.03 -14.39
C ASN A 417 -1.37 9.09 -15.19
N THR A 418 -1.73 7.98 -15.80
CA THR A 418 -2.95 7.86 -16.62
C THR A 418 -4.22 7.81 -15.76
N TYR A 419 -5.39 7.91 -16.39
CA TYR A 419 -6.67 7.81 -15.68
C TYR A 419 -6.85 6.48 -14.92
N ASP A 420 -6.29 5.40 -15.45
CA ASP A 420 -6.41 4.07 -14.85
C ASP A 420 -5.25 3.76 -13.86
N GLY A 421 -4.37 4.74 -13.59
CA GLY A 421 -3.29 4.64 -12.60
C GLY A 421 -1.99 4.03 -13.12
N LYS A 422 -1.83 3.90 -14.45
CA LYS A 422 -0.53 3.52 -15.03
C LYS A 422 0.42 4.71 -14.99
N ALA A 423 1.44 4.61 -14.15
CA ALA A 423 2.55 5.57 -14.09
C ALA A 423 3.66 5.23 -15.09
N TYR A 424 4.18 6.24 -15.80
CA TYR A 424 5.33 6.09 -16.68
C TYR A 424 6.08 7.41 -16.87
N THR A 425 7.33 7.33 -17.32
CA THR A 425 8.18 8.50 -17.60
C THR A 425 8.35 8.71 -19.09
N PHE A 426 8.20 9.96 -19.54
CA PHE A 426 8.41 10.38 -20.91
C PHE A 426 8.99 11.80 -20.98
N HIS A 427 10.21 11.92 -21.50
CA HIS A 427 10.92 13.18 -21.68
C HIS A 427 10.57 13.82 -23.03
N GLY A 428 9.43 14.50 -23.08
CA GLY A 428 8.92 15.13 -24.30
C GLY A 428 9.83 16.24 -24.84
N GLY A 429 9.75 16.48 -26.15
CA GLY A 429 10.47 17.55 -26.84
C GLY A 429 9.57 18.41 -27.75
N CYS A 430 8.27 18.47 -27.45
CA CYS A 430 7.24 19.03 -28.32
C CYS A 430 5.93 19.30 -27.54
N SER A 431 4.86 19.61 -28.27
CA SER A 431 3.49 19.62 -27.77
C SER A 431 2.82 18.26 -28.04
N TYR A 432 2.14 17.73 -27.03
CA TYR A 432 1.52 16.41 -27.04
C TYR A 432 0.04 16.49 -26.66
N ILE A 433 -0.77 15.58 -27.20
CA ILE A 433 -2.15 15.38 -26.77
C ILE A 433 -2.13 14.63 -25.43
N LEU A 434 -2.42 15.34 -24.34
CA LEU A 434 -2.54 14.71 -23.02
C LEU A 434 -3.81 13.86 -22.97
N THR A 435 -4.95 14.47 -23.30
CA THR A 435 -6.23 13.77 -23.39
C THR A 435 -7.16 14.49 -24.37
N LYS A 436 -7.99 13.74 -25.06
CA LYS A 436 -9.11 14.23 -25.87
C LYS A 436 -10.21 13.18 -25.91
N GLN A 437 -11.39 13.58 -26.35
CA GLN A 437 -12.40 12.62 -26.79
C GLN A 437 -11.95 11.98 -28.12
N CYS A 438 -11.85 10.66 -28.20
CA CYS A 438 -11.29 10.00 -29.39
C CYS A 438 -12.17 10.13 -30.63
N ASN A 439 -13.45 9.83 -30.45
CA ASN A 439 -14.45 9.73 -31.51
C ASN A 439 -15.36 10.97 -31.57
N GLY A 440 -15.02 12.01 -30.83
CA GLY A 440 -15.76 13.27 -30.79
C GLY A 440 -14.81 14.45 -30.79
N THR A 441 -15.37 15.65 -30.61
CA THR A 441 -14.60 16.89 -30.66
C THR A 441 -14.75 17.75 -29.41
N GLU A 442 -15.51 17.30 -28.40
CA GLU A 442 -15.98 18.15 -27.29
C GLU A 442 -14.84 18.89 -26.60
N PHE A 443 -13.74 18.19 -26.29
CA PHE A 443 -12.54 18.79 -25.72
C PHE A 443 -11.23 18.15 -26.20
N THR A 444 -10.15 18.91 -26.08
CA THR A 444 -8.76 18.43 -26.22
C THR A 444 -7.86 19.22 -25.26
N VAL A 445 -7.01 18.51 -24.52
CA VAL A 445 -5.99 19.08 -23.64
C VAL A 445 -4.61 18.76 -24.20
N LEU A 446 -3.83 19.81 -24.46
CA LEU A 446 -2.45 19.73 -24.94
C LEU A 446 -1.49 20.16 -23.84
N GLY A 447 -0.33 19.50 -23.78
CA GLY A 447 0.79 19.84 -22.92
C GLY A 447 2.04 20.10 -23.73
N ASP A 448 2.65 21.27 -23.53
CA ASP A 448 3.95 21.61 -24.13
C ASP A 448 5.06 21.11 -23.20
N ILE A 449 5.56 19.89 -23.47
CA ILE A 449 6.64 19.25 -22.71
C ILE A 449 7.94 19.46 -23.49
N MET A 450 8.78 20.34 -22.98
CA MET A 450 9.96 20.84 -23.68
C MET A 450 11.21 20.66 -22.84
N LYS A 451 12.36 20.51 -23.49
CA LYS A 451 13.67 20.57 -22.83
C LYS A 451 13.83 21.90 -22.09
N CYS A 452 14.21 21.83 -20.83
CA CYS A 452 14.44 22.98 -19.97
C CYS A 452 15.83 23.01 -19.33
N GLY A 453 16.55 21.88 -19.30
CA GLY A 453 17.93 21.80 -18.89
C GLY A 453 18.90 21.54 -20.04
N LEU A 454 20.06 20.97 -19.71
CA LEU A 454 21.18 20.72 -20.62
C LEU A 454 21.08 19.35 -21.31
N THR A 455 20.55 18.35 -20.61
CA THR A 455 20.40 16.97 -21.14
C THR A 455 19.01 16.75 -21.75
N ASP A 456 18.86 15.69 -22.53
CA ASP A 456 17.56 15.37 -23.17
C ASP A 456 16.54 14.78 -22.17
N THR A 457 16.96 14.42 -20.96
CA THR A 457 16.09 13.97 -19.87
C THR A 457 15.59 15.14 -19.00
N GLU A 458 16.17 16.33 -19.12
CA GLU A 458 15.74 17.53 -18.38
C GLU A 458 14.60 18.26 -19.11
N THR A 459 13.36 17.81 -18.89
CA THR A 459 12.16 18.34 -19.52
C THR A 459 11.18 18.98 -18.53
N CYS A 460 10.50 20.03 -18.96
CA CYS A 460 9.54 20.77 -18.15
C CYS A 460 8.26 21.07 -18.96
N MET A 461 7.12 21.18 -18.27
CA MET A 461 5.90 21.70 -18.86
C MET A 461 6.00 23.23 -18.99
N ARG A 462 5.76 23.75 -20.21
CA ARG A 462 5.84 25.20 -20.51
C ARG A 462 4.47 25.86 -20.69
N ALA A 463 3.50 25.09 -21.15
CA ALA A 463 2.13 25.55 -21.29
C ALA A 463 1.15 24.38 -21.32
N VAL A 464 -0.09 24.68 -20.97
CA VAL A 464 -1.25 23.81 -21.09
C VAL A 464 -2.27 24.52 -21.97
N THR A 465 -2.84 23.81 -22.94
CA THR A 465 -3.87 24.36 -23.82
C THR A 465 -5.13 23.50 -23.78
N LEU A 466 -6.25 24.06 -23.34
CA LEU A 466 -7.57 23.46 -23.42
C LEU A 466 -8.31 24.02 -24.63
N SER A 467 -8.81 23.15 -25.50
CA SER A 467 -9.66 23.52 -26.64
C SER A 467 -11.04 22.90 -26.47
N LEU A 468 -12.10 23.72 -26.57
CA LEU A 468 -13.50 23.31 -26.49
C LEU A 468 -14.20 23.61 -27.82
N SER A 469 -14.88 22.62 -28.40
CA SER A 469 -15.44 22.74 -29.75
C SER A 469 -16.80 23.44 -29.83
N SER A 470 -17.59 23.49 -28.75
CA SER A 470 -18.94 24.07 -28.75
C SER A 470 -18.98 25.57 -29.14
N ARG A 471 -17.87 26.32 -28.93
CA ARG A 471 -17.71 27.73 -29.35
C ARG A 471 -16.31 28.09 -29.87
N SER A 472 -15.49 27.10 -30.21
CA SER A 472 -14.08 27.31 -30.59
C SER A 472 -13.27 28.06 -29.51
N THR A 473 -13.58 27.81 -28.23
CA THR A 473 -12.91 28.43 -27.10
C THR A 473 -11.56 27.74 -26.88
N VAL A 474 -10.46 28.48 -26.96
CA VAL A 474 -9.09 27.99 -26.71
C VAL A 474 -8.49 28.75 -25.54
N ILE A 475 -8.15 28.04 -24.47
CA ILE A 475 -7.54 28.59 -23.26
C ILE A 475 -6.12 28.06 -23.18
N ARG A 476 -5.13 28.95 -23.14
CA ARG A 476 -3.72 28.61 -22.99
C ARG A 476 -3.17 29.23 -21.72
N VAL A 477 -2.66 28.39 -20.82
CA VAL A 477 -1.99 28.79 -19.58
C VAL A 477 -0.49 28.57 -19.77
N GLN A 478 0.30 29.63 -19.59
CA GLN A 478 1.76 29.55 -19.66
C GLN A 478 2.37 29.32 -18.27
N SER A 479 3.60 28.81 -18.21
CA SER A 479 4.31 28.53 -16.95
C SER A 479 4.56 29.77 -16.08
N CYS A 480 4.48 30.99 -16.64
CA CYS A 480 4.53 32.25 -15.90
C CYS A 480 3.19 32.64 -15.23
N GLY A 481 2.12 31.86 -15.44
CA GLY A 481 0.77 32.13 -14.94
C GLY A 481 -0.09 33.02 -15.84
N SER A 482 0.42 33.49 -16.98
CA SER A 482 -0.39 34.23 -17.96
C SER A 482 -1.42 33.31 -18.62
N VAL A 483 -2.68 33.77 -18.66
CA VAL A 483 -3.80 33.04 -19.27
C VAL A 483 -4.27 33.78 -20.52
N PHE A 484 -4.32 33.05 -21.64
CA PHE A 484 -4.82 33.55 -22.91
C PHE A 484 -6.11 32.83 -23.27
N VAL A 485 -7.16 33.58 -23.61
CA VAL A 485 -8.41 33.04 -24.14
C VAL A 485 -8.56 33.53 -25.57
N ASN A 486 -8.63 32.61 -26.53
CA ASN A 486 -8.64 32.91 -27.96
C ASN A 486 -7.51 33.88 -28.36
N GLN A 487 -6.30 33.64 -27.84
CA GLN A 487 -5.09 34.45 -28.04
C GLN A 487 -5.08 35.83 -27.36
N ILE A 488 -6.11 36.16 -26.58
CA ILE A 488 -6.20 37.43 -25.84
C ILE A 488 -5.79 37.21 -24.38
N LEU A 489 -4.81 37.97 -23.91
CA LEU A 489 -4.41 37.97 -22.50
C LEU A 489 -5.62 38.35 -21.62
N SER A 490 -5.99 37.45 -20.72
CA SER A 490 -7.20 37.56 -19.89
C SER A 490 -6.84 37.63 -18.42
N GLN A 491 -7.53 38.50 -17.68
CA GLN A 491 -7.41 38.59 -16.22
C GLN A 491 -8.34 37.59 -15.54
N LEU A 492 -7.94 37.14 -14.35
CA LEU A 492 -8.70 36.19 -13.53
C LEU A 492 -9.34 36.90 -12.31
N PRO A 493 -10.50 36.46 -11.83
CA PRO A 493 -11.28 35.32 -12.31
C PRO A 493 -12.05 35.62 -13.61
N LEU A 494 -12.12 34.63 -14.49
CA LEU A 494 -12.87 34.67 -15.74
C LEU A 494 -14.05 33.71 -15.66
N TYR A 495 -15.26 34.24 -15.86
CA TYR A 495 -16.50 33.49 -15.85
C TYR A 495 -17.19 33.64 -17.20
N THR A 496 -17.41 32.52 -17.88
CA THR A 496 -18.11 32.44 -19.17
C THR A 496 -19.22 31.39 -19.09
N ALA A 497 -20.01 31.24 -20.16
CA ALA A 497 -21.05 30.22 -20.21
C ALA A 497 -20.50 28.78 -20.23
N GLU A 498 -19.25 28.57 -20.65
CA GLU A 498 -18.66 27.23 -20.84
C GLU A 498 -17.58 26.91 -19.81
N VAL A 499 -16.91 27.95 -19.29
CA VAL A 499 -15.76 27.80 -18.40
C VAL A 499 -15.75 28.80 -17.25
N THR A 500 -15.26 28.32 -16.13
CA THR A 500 -14.89 29.10 -14.94
C THR A 500 -13.40 28.94 -14.72
N VAL A 501 -12.64 30.04 -14.83
CA VAL A 501 -11.18 30.05 -14.64
C VAL A 501 -10.84 30.98 -13.49
N PHE A 502 -10.14 30.47 -12.49
CA PHE A 502 -9.76 31.26 -11.33
C PHE A 502 -8.43 30.79 -10.72
N LYS A 503 -7.89 31.62 -9.84
CA LYS A 503 -6.62 31.39 -9.16
C LYS A 503 -6.88 31.21 -7.67
N PRO A 504 -7.06 29.98 -7.17
CA PRO A 504 -7.32 29.75 -5.74
C PRO A 504 -6.13 30.16 -4.87
N SER A 505 -4.90 29.99 -5.34
CA SER A 505 -3.69 30.41 -4.63
C SER A 505 -2.62 30.93 -5.59
N SER A 506 -1.54 31.53 -5.07
CA SER A 506 -0.37 31.92 -5.88
C SER A 506 0.18 30.79 -6.75
N PHE A 507 -0.02 29.53 -6.34
CA PHE A 507 0.56 28.33 -6.95
C PHE A 507 -0.33 27.64 -7.95
N TYR A 508 -1.65 27.86 -7.95
CA TYR A 508 -2.57 27.07 -8.77
C TYR A 508 -3.51 27.93 -9.60
N ILE A 509 -3.85 27.44 -10.79
CA ILE A 509 -4.97 27.91 -11.62
C ILE A 509 -5.92 26.73 -11.81
N VAL A 510 -7.21 26.98 -11.64
CA VAL A 510 -8.27 25.99 -11.84
C VAL A 510 -9.12 26.42 -13.03
N ILE A 511 -9.38 25.49 -13.94
CA ILE A 511 -10.30 25.62 -15.07
C ILE A 511 -11.38 24.55 -14.92
N GLN A 512 -12.60 24.98 -14.63
CA GLN A 512 -13.78 24.10 -14.64
C GLN A 512 -14.55 24.31 -15.94
N THR A 513 -14.91 23.21 -16.61
CA THR A 513 -15.80 23.23 -17.79
C THR A 513 -17.20 22.73 -17.43
N THR A 514 -18.21 23.14 -18.19
CA THR A 514 -19.58 22.58 -18.07
C THR A 514 -19.69 21.14 -18.57
N LEU A 515 -18.68 20.65 -19.30
CA LEU A 515 -18.61 19.28 -19.82
C LEU A 515 -18.16 18.24 -18.79
N GLY A 516 -17.79 18.65 -17.57
CA GLY A 516 -17.26 17.74 -16.54
C GLY A 516 -15.76 17.43 -16.68
N VAL A 517 -15.02 18.25 -17.42
CA VAL A 517 -13.54 18.24 -17.44
C VAL A 517 -13.02 19.39 -16.57
N GLN A 518 -12.15 19.09 -15.61
CA GLN A 518 -11.51 20.06 -14.73
C GLN A 518 -9.99 19.97 -14.88
N LEU A 519 -9.32 21.11 -15.03
CA LEU A 519 -7.86 21.19 -15.01
C LEU A 519 -7.43 21.96 -13.76
N GLN A 520 -6.56 21.36 -12.96
CA GLN A 520 -5.82 22.03 -11.90
C GLN A 520 -4.36 22.11 -12.33
N ILE A 521 -3.85 23.33 -12.49
CA ILE A 521 -2.52 23.60 -13.02
C ILE A 521 -1.70 24.21 -11.90
N GLN A 522 -0.72 23.47 -11.39
CA GLN A 522 0.29 24.00 -10.50
C GLN A 522 1.29 24.83 -11.32
N LEU A 523 1.72 25.96 -10.79
CA LEU A 523 2.68 26.90 -11.41
C LEU A 523 4.02 26.90 -10.70
N SER A 524 4.03 26.65 -9.39
CA SER A 524 5.21 26.72 -8.52
C SER A 524 5.24 25.51 -7.59
N PRO A 525 6.40 24.88 -7.33
CA PRO A 525 7.75 25.24 -7.82
C PRO A 525 7.95 25.07 -9.32
N ILE A 526 7.29 24.06 -9.89
CA ILE A 526 7.37 23.71 -11.31
C ILE A 526 5.94 23.52 -11.82
N MET A 527 5.74 23.80 -13.10
CA MET A 527 4.43 23.64 -13.73
C MET A 527 4.05 22.16 -13.82
N GLN A 528 2.90 21.80 -13.25
CA GLN A 528 2.32 20.45 -13.28
C GLN A 528 0.83 20.56 -13.59
N ILE A 529 0.20 19.47 -14.04
CA ILE A 529 -1.22 19.45 -14.34
C ILE A 529 -1.88 18.19 -13.80
N TYR A 530 -3.09 18.37 -13.26
CA TYR A 530 -4.03 17.33 -12.89
C TYR A 530 -5.32 17.55 -13.70
N ILE A 531 -5.73 16.54 -14.47
CA ILE A 531 -6.88 16.57 -15.36
C ILE A 531 -7.91 15.59 -14.82
N THR A 532 -8.98 16.11 -14.24
CA THR A 532 -10.08 15.32 -13.73
C THR A 532 -11.22 15.29 -14.74
N THR A 533 -11.82 14.12 -14.94
CA THR A 533 -12.88 13.90 -15.94
C THR A 533 -13.97 13.02 -15.36
N ILE A 534 -15.23 13.42 -15.53
CA ILE A 534 -16.38 12.63 -15.08
C ILE A 534 -16.45 11.26 -15.77
N SER A 535 -17.09 10.31 -15.08
CA SER A 535 -17.23 8.91 -15.49
C SER A 535 -17.91 8.69 -16.85
N SER A 536 -18.71 9.66 -17.33
CA SER A 536 -19.36 9.55 -18.66
C SER A 536 -18.37 9.48 -19.82
N TYR A 537 -17.10 9.87 -19.59
CA TYR A 537 -16.04 9.73 -20.59
C TYR A 537 -15.27 8.41 -20.50
N LYS A 538 -15.61 7.50 -19.58
CA LYS A 538 -14.95 6.20 -19.47
C LYS A 538 -14.96 5.46 -20.82
N GLY A 539 -13.79 5.00 -21.26
CA GLY A 539 -13.59 4.29 -22.53
C GLY A 539 -13.73 5.16 -23.78
N THR A 540 -13.84 6.49 -23.65
CA THR A 540 -14.01 7.42 -24.78
C THR A 540 -12.86 8.41 -24.96
N THR A 541 -11.90 8.43 -24.02
CA THR A 541 -10.73 9.30 -24.05
C THR A 541 -9.55 8.61 -24.75
N CYS A 542 -8.61 9.41 -25.22
CA CYS A 542 -7.28 8.95 -25.64
C CYS A 542 -6.28 10.10 -25.64
N GLY A 543 -5.00 9.73 -25.63
CA GLY A 543 -3.88 10.64 -25.48
C GLY A 543 -2.84 9.99 -24.57
N LEU A 544 -1.89 10.77 -24.08
CA LEU A 544 -0.94 10.31 -23.06
C LEU A 544 -1.63 9.84 -21.75
N CYS A 545 -2.84 10.31 -21.45
CA CYS A 545 -3.61 9.93 -20.27
C CYS A 545 -4.34 8.57 -20.39
N GLY A 546 -4.15 7.83 -21.49
CA GLY A 546 -4.81 6.54 -21.70
C GLY A 546 -6.27 6.67 -22.14
N ASN A 547 -7.03 5.59 -21.99
CA ASN A 547 -8.41 5.50 -22.51
C ASN A 547 -9.52 5.53 -21.45
N TYR A 548 -9.14 5.56 -20.17
CA TYR A 548 -10.01 5.65 -19.00
C TYR A 548 -11.07 4.54 -18.97
N ASN A 549 -10.66 3.27 -19.06
CA ASN A 549 -11.56 2.11 -19.07
C ASN A 549 -11.39 1.21 -17.83
N ASP A 550 -10.67 1.69 -16.82
CA ASP A 550 -10.28 0.96 -15.61
C ASP A 550 -9.30 -0.22 -15.89
N VAL A 551 -8.58 -0.22 -17.02
CA VAL A 551 -7.64 -1.28 -17.44
C VAL A 551 -6.25 -0.74 -17.78
N GLN A 552 -5.35 -0.76 -16.79
CA GLN A 552 -3.94 -0.32 -16.96
C GLN A 552 -3.16 -1.04 -18.08
N ALA A 553 -3.53 -2.28 -18.39
CA ALA A 553 -2.80 -3.10 -19.35
C ALA A 553 -2.83 -2.52 -20.78
N ASP A 554 -3.87 -1.76 -21.14
CA ASP A 554 -4.06 -1.25 -22.51
C ASP A 554 -3.90 0.27 -22.65
N GLU A 555 -3.38 0.94 -21.62
CA GLU A 555 -3.14 2.39 -21.64
C GLU A 555 -2.13 2.86 -22.68
N PHE A 556 -1.29 1.96 -23.20
CA PHE A 556 -0.37 2.25 -24.31
C PHE A 556 -0.99 1.92 -25.69
N ARG A 557 -2.32 1.95 -25.78
CA ARG A 557 -3.03 1.77 -27.04
C ARG A 557 -2.89 3.01 -27.91
N VAL A 558 -2.29 2.83 -29.08
CA VAL A 558 -2.12 3.89 -30.08
C VAL A 558 -3.35 3.98 -31.00
N ILE A 559 -3.43 5.02 -31.82
CA ILE A 559 -4.58 5.31 -32.70
C ILE A 559 -4.91 4.15 -33.67
N SER A 560 -3.93 3.31 -34.04
CA SER A 560 -4.14 2.12 -34.87
C SER A 560 -4.88 0.98 -34.15
N GLY A 561 -5.09 1.10 -32.83
CA GLY A 561 -5.73 0.11 -31.98
C GLY A 561 -4.77 -0.91 -31.36
N LEU A 562 -3.49 -0.90 -31.73
CA LEU A 562 -2.45 -1.76 -31.14
C LEU A 562 -1.93 -1.18 -29.81
N VAL A 563 -1.45 -2.05 -28.93
CA VAL A 563 -0.83 -1.67 -27.64
C VAL A 563 0.68 -1.75 -27.78
N GLU A 564 1.37 -0.64 -27.53
CA GLU A 564 2.83 -0.56 -27.56
C GLU A 564 3.47 -1.15 -26.30
N GLY A 565 4.66 -1.72 -26.45
CA GLY A 565 5.41 -2.33 -25.35
C GLY A 565 6.19 -1.34 -24.48
N THR A 566 6.39 -0.10 -24.93
CA THR A 566 7.17 0.92 -24.21
C THR A 566 6.46 2.28 -24.22
N ALA A 567 6.65 3.04 -23.14
CA ALA A 567 6.08 4.38 -23.01
C ALA A 567 6.54 5.34 -24.10
N VAL A 568 7.82 5.27 -24.50
CA VAL A 568 8.39 6.15 -25.53
C VAL A 568 7.79 5.88 -26.91
N ALA A 569 7.65 4.61 -27.30
CA ALA A 569 7.02 4.25 -28.57
C ALA A 569 5.57 4.75 -28.63
N PHE A 570 4.81 4.54 -27.54
CA PHE A 570 3.45 5.04 -27.38
C PHE A 570 3.38 6.57 -27.48
N ALA A 571 4.14 7.29 -26.64
CA ALA A 571 4.04 8.74 -26.51
C ALA A 571 4.47 9.51 -27.78
N ASN A 572 5.41 8.95 -28.55
CA ASN A 572 5.79 9.51 -29.85
C ASN A 572 4.64 9.53 -30.87
N THR A 573 3.61 8.68 -30.71
CA THR A 573 2.42 8.70 -31.59
C THR A 573 1.45 9.85 -31.28
N TRP A 574 1.61 10.52 -30.14
CA TRP A 574 0.72 11.58 -29.65
C TRP A 574 1.25 13.00 -29.85
N LYS A 575 2.30 13.17 -30.67
CA LYS A 575 2.83 14.49 -31.07
C LYS A 575 1.78 15.27 -31.87
N THR A 576 1.68 16.57 -31.63
CA THR A 576 0.77 17.46 -32.39
C THR A 576 1.34 17.90 -33.74
N MET A 577 2.66 17.81 -33.93
CA MET A 577 3.35 18.24 -35.15
C MET A 577 4.29 17.13 -35.67
N SER A 578 4.23 16.87 -36.96
CA SER A 578 5.10 15.88 -37.63
C SER A 578 6.57 16.31 -37.69
N SER A 579 6.86 17.61 -37.56
CA SER A 579 8.22 18.15 -37.52
C SER A 579 8.95 17.86 -36.20
N CYS A 580 8.24 17.41 -35.17
CA CYS A 580 8.86 17.08 -33.90
C CYS A 580 9.60 15.74 -33.99
N PRO A 581 10.90 15.70 -33.60
CA PRO A 581 11.67 14.47 -33.61
C PRO A 581 11.09 13.45 -32.64
N ASP A 582 11.30 12.16 -32.93
CA ASP A 582 10.98 11.11 -31.97
C ASP A 582 11.95 11.15 -30.79
N VAL A 583 11.38 11.10 -29.60
CA VAL A 583 12.14 10.94 -28.35
C VAL A 583 12.70 9.52 -28.32
N LYS A 584 13.93 9.37 -27.84
CA LYS A 584 14.60 8.07 -27.67
C LYS A 584 14.48 7.60 -26.23
N THR A 585 14.49 6.29 -26.03
CA THR A 585 14.51 5.71 -24.69
C THR A 585 15.85 5.97 -24.00
N SER A 586 15.79 6.44 -22.75
CA SER A 586 16.93 6.51 -21.85
C SER A 586 16.70 5.57 -20.67
N PHE A 587 17.73 4.82 -20.30
CA PHE A 587 17.75 3.94 -19.12
C PHE A 587 18.75 4.42 -18.07
N GLU A 588 19.27 5.63 -18.24
CA GLU A 588 20.24 6.22 -17.34
C GLU A 588 19.59 6.61 -16.02
N ASN A 589 20.23 6.28 -14.90
CA ASN A 589 19.81 6.75 -13.58
C ASN A 589 20.54 8.07 -13.26
N PRO A 590 19.84 9.21 -13.17
CA PRO A 590 20.47 10.50 -12.91
C PRO A 590 21.23 10.56 -11.58
N CYS A 591 20.78 9.82 -10.56
CA CYS A 591 21.47 9.81 -9.27
C CYS A 591 22.82 9.09 -9.33
N SER A 592 23.04 8.19 -10.29
CA SER A 592 24.35 7.56 -10.48
C SER A 592 25.39 8.49 -11.11
N LEU A 593 24.97 9.66 -11.61
CA LEU A 593 25.86 10.64 -12.24
C LEU A 593 26.47 11.63 -11.23
N SER A 594 25.81 11.84 -10.08
CA SER A 594 26.27 12.78 -9.05
C SER A 594 25.98 12.26 -7.65
N ILE A 595 27.05 11.92 -6.92
CA ILE A 595 26.98 11.45 -5.52
C ILE A 595 26.41 12.54 -4.59
N GLU A 596 26.69 13.82 -4.88
CA GLU A 596 26.17 14.93 -4.07
C GLU A 596 24.66 15.07 -4.23
N ASN A 597 24.16 15.01 -5.47
CA ASN A 597 22.72 15.06 -5.75
C ASN A 597 22.02 13.82 -5.19
N GLU A 598 22.62 12.64 -5.32
CA GLU A 598 22.08 11.41 -4.73
C GLU A 598 21.93 11.53 -3.21
N LYS A 599 22.95 12.02 -2.50
CA LYS A 599 22.88 12.23 -1.05
C LYS A 599 21.81 13.24 -0.66
N TYR A 600 21.72 14.35 -1.39
CA TYR A 600 20.70 15.37 -1.18
C TYR A 600 19.30 14.78 -1.37
N ALA A 601 19.07 14.12 -2.50
CA ALA A 601 17.81 13.47 -2.84
C ALA A 601 17.43 12.40 -1.80
N GLN A 602 18.37 11.53 -1.43
CA GLN A 602 18.14 10.46 -0.46
C GLN A 602 17.71 11.02 0.89
N HIS A 603 18.32 12.11 1.35
CA HIS A 603 17.93 12.76 2.60
C HIS A 603 16.49 13.28 2.54
N TRP A 604 16.18 14.15 1.57
CA TRP A 604 14.89 14.83 1.51
C TRP A 604 13.74 13.92 1.07
N CYS A 605 13.93 13.11 0.03
CA CYS A 605 12.90 12.22 -0.50
C CYS A 605 12.58 11.05 0.44
N SER A 606 13.50 10.65 1.33
CA SER A 606 13.22 9.59 2.32
C SER A 606 12.13 9.96 3.32
N MET A 607 11.91 11.26 3.58
CA MET A 607 10.89 11.73 4.50
C MET A 607 9.46 11.41 4.04
N LEU A 608 9.22 11.28 2.73
CA LEU A 608 7.93 10.84 2.19
C LEU A 608 7.52 9.46 2.73
N SER A 609 8.50 8.62 3.08
CA SER A 609 8.31 7.26 3.60
C SER A 609 8.56 7.10 5.11
N ASP A 610 8.79 8.19 5.84
CA ASP A 610 9.04 8.12 7.29
C ASP A 610 7.73 7.79 8.04
N PRO A 611 7.63 6.62 8.70
CA PRO A 611 6.40 6.18 9.38
C PRO A 611 6.00 7.06 10.57
N LYS A 612 6.87 7.97 11.01
CA LYS A 612 6.60 8.94 12.09
C LYS A 612 6.69 10.39 11.62
N GLY A 613 6.91 10.60 10.32
CA GLY A 613 7.05 11.92 9.72
C GLY A 613 5.72 12.61 9.47
N VAL A 614 5.77 13.87 9.00
CA VAL A 614 4.59 14.69 8.67
C VAL A 614 3.72 14.09 7.56
N PHE A 615 4.27 13.18 6.74
CA PHE A 615 3.59 12.50 5.65
C PHE A 615 2.91 11.18 6.07
N SER A 616 3.19 10.68 7.28
CA SER A 616 2.67 9.40 7.79
C SER A 616 1.14 9.26 7.80
N PRO A 617 0.33 10.33 8.03
CA PRO A 617 -1.13 10.20 7.99
C PRO A 617 -1.68 9.75 6.62
N CYS A 618 -0.91 9.88 5.54
CA CYS A 618 -1.33 9.55 4.19
C CYS A 618 -0.90 8.15 3.73
N HIS A 619 0.03 7.49 4.44
CA HIS A 619 0.61 6.19 4.01
C HIS A 619 -0.40 5.05 3.86
N SER A 620 -1.54 5.14 4.55
CA SER A 620 -2.61 4.14 4.49
C SER A 620 -3.45 4.23 3.22
N GLU A 621 -3.60 5.42 2.62
CA GLU A 621 -4.34 5.60 1.37
C GLU A 621 -3.39 5.67 0.17
N ILE A 622 -2.30 6.43 0.28
CA ILE A 622 -1.34 6.62 -0.81
C ILE A 622 0.01 6.05 -0.39
N ARG A 623 0.45 5.02 -1.12
CA ARG A 623 1.79 4.45 -0.93
C ARG A 623 2.87 5.42 -1.42
N PRO A 624 3.88 5.76 -0.59
CA PRO A 624 4.88 6.76 -0.96
C PRO A 624 5.95 6.25 -1.95
N ASP A 625 5.98 4.95 -2.29
CA ASP A 625 7.06 4.30 -3.07
C ASP A 625 7.33 4.99 -4.43
N THR A 626 6.29 5.20 -5.23
CA THR A 626 6.40 5.84 -6.55
C THR A 626 6.81 7.31 -6.43
N TYR A 627 6.19 8.05 -5.51
CA TYR A 627 6.50 9.47 -5.28
C TYR A 627 7.93 9.68 -4.77
N LYS A 628 8.41 8.80 -3.89
CA LYS A 628 9.79 8.80 -3.43
C LYS A 628 10.76 8.51 -4.59
N THR A 629 10.43 7.56 -5.46
CA THR A 629 11.24 7.23 -6.63
C THR A 629 11.31 8.39 -7.62
N ASN A 630 10.17 9.02 -7.91
CA ASN A 630 10.11 10.22 -8.77
C ASN A 630 10.85 11.39 -8.12
N CYS A 631 10.68 11.62 -6.82
CA CYS A 631 11.43 12.64 -6.06
C CYS A 631 12.93 12.43 -6.18
N MET A 632 13.42 11.19 -6.01
CA MET A 632 14.84 10.87 -6.18
C MET A 632 15.30 11.19 -7.60
N TYR A 633 14.57 10.70 -8.60
CA TYR A 633 14.87 10.91 -10.01
C TYR A 633 14.95 12.39 -10.36
N ASP A 634 13.90 13.16 -10.06
CA ASP A 634 13.78 14.58 -10.36
C ASP A 634 14.84 15.42 -9.64
N SER A 635 15.10 15.13 -8.36
CA SER A 635 16.12 15.85 -7.57
C SER A 635 17.52 15.69 -8.17
N CYS A 636 17.83 14.51 -8.71
CA CYS A 636 19.13 14.21 -9.30
C CYS A 636 19.28 14.69 -10.75
N ASN A 637 18.19 14.65 -11.51
CA ASN A 637 18.17 14.98 -12.94
C ASN A 637 18.16 16.49 -13.20
N CYS A 638 17.52 17.25 -12.33
CA CYS A 638 17.20 18.65 -12.54
C CYS A 638 18.33 19.60 -12.12
N GLU A 639 18.58 20.64 -12.94
CA GLU A 639 19.53 21.73 -12.62
C GLU A 639 19.29 22.35 -11.22
N LYS A 640 18.02 22.56 -10.86
CA LYS A 640 17.61 23.10 -9.55
C LYS A 640 17.01 22.00 -8.68
N SER A 641 17.86 21.18 -8.07
CA SER A 641 17.45 20.02 -7.28
C SER A 641 16.36 20.31 -6.24
N GLU A 642 16.44 21.43 -5.50
CA GLU A 642 15.42 21.76 -4.50
C GLU A 642 14.06 22.10 -5.13
N ASP A 643 14.01 22.77 -6.29
CA ASP A 643 12.74 23.10 -6.94
C ASP A 643 12.02 21.83 -7.42
N CYS A 644 12.78 20.93 -8.03
CA CYS A 644 12.31 19.64 -8.53
C CYS A 644 11.92 18.68 -7.40
N MET A 645 12.72 18.60 -6.34
CA MET A 645 12.39 17.87 -5.11
C MET A 645 11.06 18.38 -4.51
N CYS A 646 10.92 19.69 -4.37
CA CYS A 646 9.72 20.29 -3.79
C CYS A 646 8.48 20.14 -4.66
N ALA A 647 8.64 20.11 -5.99
CA ALA A 647 7.56 19.81 -6.91
C ALA A 647 7.07 18.37 -6.73
N ALA A 648 7.97 17.39 -6.64
CA ALA A 648 7.62 15.98 -6.40
C ALA A 648 6.96 15.76 -5.03
N VAL A 649 7.44 16.43 -3.99
CA VAL A 649 6.81 16.41 -2.66
C VAL A 649 5.41 17.02 -2.70
N SER A 650 5.23 18.15 -3.41
CA SER A 650 3.90 18.74 -3.60
C SER A 650 2.94 17.83 -4.37
N SER A 651 3.41 17.01 -5.32
CA SER A 651 2.58 16.01 -5.99
C SER A 651 2.05 14.94 -5.03
N TYR A 652 2.87 14.49 -4.08
CA TYR A 652 2.40 13.58 -3.02
C TYR A 652 1.36 14.25 -2.10
N VAL A 653 1.61 15.51 -1.70
CA VAL A 653 0.66 16.29 -0.88
C VAL A 653 -0.67 16.50 -1.61
N HIS A 654 -0.65 16.76 -2.92
CA HIS A 654 -1.84 16.89 -3.74
C HIS A 654 -2.64 15.58 -3.79
N ALA A 655 -1.97 14.44 -4.01
CA ALA A 655 -2.60 13.13 -3.98
C ALA A 655 -3.25 12.83 -2.62
N CYS A 656 -2.59 13.15 -1.51
CA CYS A 656 -3.17 13.03 -0.16
C CYS A 656 -4.42 13.91 0.01
N ALA A 657 -4.36 15.15 -0.47
CA ALA A 657 -5.48 16.08 -0.40
C ALA A 657 -6.68 15.60 -1.24
N ALA A 658 -6.43 14.91 -2.36
CA ALA A 658 -7.48 14.33 -3.21
C ALA A 658 -8.25 13.19 -2.49
N GLU A 659 -7.58 12.46 -1.60
CA GLU A 659 -8.19 11.48 -0.68
C GLU A 659 -8.77 12.12 0.59
N GLY A 660 -8.79 13.45 0.68
CA GLY A 660 -9.33 14.19 1.83
C GLY A 660 -8.36 14.32 3.01
N ILE A 661 -7.11 13.89 2.86
CA ILE A 661 -6.08 13.95 3.91
C ILE A 661 -5.28 15.25 3.78
N GLN A 662 -5.61 16.22 4.63
CA GLN A 662 -4.93 17.52 4.66
C GLN A 662 -3.67 17.48 5.54
N LEU A 663 -2.50 17.57 4.90
CA LEU A 663 -1.21 17.63 5.59
C LEU A 663 -0.88 19.08 5.94
N SER A 664 -1.03 19.46 7.21
CA SER A 664 -0.68 20.81 7.70
C SER A 664 0.74 20.83 8.26
N GLY A 665 1.47 21.94 8.07
CA GLY A 665 2.82 22.14 8.63
C GLY A 665 3.96 21.45 7.88
N TRP A 666 3.69 20.75 6.77
CA TRP A 666 4.74 20.02 6.05
C TRP A 666 5.83 20.95 5.49
N ARG A 667 5.48 22.20 5.12
CA ARG A 667 6.46 23.18 4.63
C ARG A 667 7.39 23.73 5.71
N ASP A 668 7.09 23.49 6.99
CA ASP A 668 7.98 23.85 8.09
C ASP A 668 9.14 22.86 8.22
N THR A 669 8.95 21.64 7.70
CA THR A 669 9.95 20.56 7.73
C THR A 669 10.76 20.48 6.43
N ILE A 670 10.13 20.70 5.29
CA ILE A 670 10.72 20.54 3.95
C ILE A 670 10.19 21.65 3.02
N CYS A 671 10.98 22.16 2.08
CA CYS A 671 10.50 23.16 1.10
C CYS A 671 10.02 24.50 1.68
N ASN A 672 10.57 24.94 2.81
CA ASN A 672 10.16 26.15 3.51
C ASN A 672 10.25 27.43 2.66
N LYS A 673 11.17 27.48 1.68
CA LYS A 673 11.30 28.63 0.78
C LYS A 673 10.00 28.97 0.02
N PHE A 674 9.15 27.98 -0.23
CA PHE A 674 7.85 28.16 -0.90
C PHE A 674 6.72 28.51 0.07
N ALA A 675 6.95 28.52 1.39
CA ALA A 675 5.98 29.01 2.36
C ALA A 675 6.04 30.55 2.55
N THR A 676 7.03 31.22 1.94
CA THR A 676 7.20 32.68 2.07
C THR A 676 6.31 33.41 1.06
N CYS A 677 5.45 34.30 1.56
CA CYS A 677 4.51 35.06 0.73
C CYS A 677 4.90 36.53 0.55
N PRO A 678 4.52 37.16 -0.59
CA PRO A 678 4.63 38.61 -0.77
C PRO A 678 3.91 39.41 0.33
N SER A 679 4.37 40.64 0.58
CA SER A 679 3.73 41.55 1.53
C SER A 679 2.23 41.67 1.27
N GLN A 680 1.40 41.64 2.32
CA GLN A 680 -0.07 41.68 2.30
C GLN A 680 -0.79 40.36 1.98
N THR A 681 -0.06 39.30 1.59
CA THR A 681 -0.63 37.95 1.45
C THR A 681 -0.19 37.04 2.58
N VAL A 682 -0.97 36.00 2.84
CA VAL A 682 -0.69 34.96 3.86
C VAL A 682 -0.62 33.60 3.20
N TYR A 683 0.22 32.74 3.76
CA TYR A 683 0.33 31.34 3.34
C TYR A 683 -0.72 30.50 4.08
N THR A 684 -1.46 29.66 3.36
CA THR A 684 -2.31 28.62 3.99
C THR A 684 -2.22 27.30 3.22
N TYR A 685 -2.55 26.20 3.91
CA TYR A 685 -2.60 24.86 3.33
C TYR A 685 -3.94 24.54 2.63
N ASN A 686 -4.94 25.41 2.80
CA ASN A 686 -6.26 25.30 2.18
C ASN A 686 -6.70 26.68 1.69
N MET A 687 -6.05 27.16 0.63
CA MET A 687 -6.31 28.49 0.07
C MET A 687 -7.44 28.42 -0.96
N THR A 688 -8.30 29.43 -1.00
CA THR A 688 -9.43 29.50 -1.91
C THR A 688 -9.57 30.89 -2.52
N SER A 689 -10.16 30.97 -3.72
CA SER A 689 -10.61 32.24 -4.31
C SER A 689 -12.04 32.61 -3.90
N CYS A 690 -12.83 31.63 -3.46
CA CYS A 690 -14.24 31.82 -3.15
C CYS A 690 -14.42 32.85 -2.04
N GLY A 691 -15.07 33.97 -2.36
CA GLY A 691 -15.29 35.06 -1.41
C GLY A 691 -14.01 35.80 -1.00
N ARG A 692 -12.92 35.69 -1.78
CA ARG A 692 -11.61 36.29 -1.47
C ARG A 692 -11.17 37.40 -2.43
N THR A 693 -12.04 37.83 -3.34
CA THR A 693 -11.74 38.91 -4.31
C THR A 693 -12.68 40.09 -4.13
N CYS A 694 -12.26 41.31 -4.48
CA CYS A 694 -13.16 42.46 -4.45
C CYS A 694 -14.38 42.24 -5.38
N ARG A 695 -14.18 41.48 -6.46
CA ARG A 695 -15.25 41.09 -7.38
C ARG A 695 -16.33 40.23 -6.70
N SER A 696 -15.92 39.31 -5.83
CA SER A 696 -16.85 38.45 -5.07
C SER A 696 -17.78 39.20 -4.11
N LEU A 697 -17.44 40.45 -3.73
CA LEU A 697 -18.30 41.31 -2.91
C LEU A 697 -19.41 41.99 -3.71
N SER A 698 -19.14 42.35 -4.98
CA SER A 698 -20.08 43.07 -5.84
C SER A 698 -21.03 42.16 -6.61
N MET A 699 -20.60 40.93 -6.88
CA MET A 699 -21.28 40.03 -7.81
C MET A 699 -21.08 38.58 -7.38
N THR A 700 -21.99 37.71 -7.81
CA THR A 700 -21.97 36.28 -7.46
C THR A 700 -20.64 35.64 -7.87
N ASP A 701 -19.98 35.02 -6.91
CA ASP A 701 -18.71 34.34 -7.12
C ASP A 701 -18.94 32.89 -7.57
N GLN A 702 -18.76 32.63 -8.87
CA GLN A 702 -18.92 31.29 -9.43
C GLN A 702 -17.84 30.31 -8.97
N SER A 703 -16.68 30.79 -8.48
CA SER A 703 -15.64 29.89 -7.96
C SER A 703 -16.09 29.13 -6.71
N CYS A 704 -17.07 29.65 -5.97
CA CYS A 704 -17.67 28.97 -4.82
C CYS A 704 -18.52 27.74 -5.16
N GLN A 705 -18.88 27.56 -6.43
CA GLN A 705 -19.66 26.41 -6.90
C GLN A 705 -18.77 25.31 -7.50
N VAL A 706 -17.46 25.53 -7.55
CA VAL A 706 -16.50 24.59 -8.11
C VAL A 706 -15.85 23.81 -6.96
N GLU A 707 -16.10 22.51 -6.92
CA GLU A 707 -15.36 21.59 -6.04
C GLU A 707 -14.06 21.18 -6.72
N PHE A 708 -12.95 21.31 -6.02
CA PHE A 708 -11.62 20.94 -6.49
C PHE A 708 -10.77 20.48 -5.30
N VAL A 709 -9.66 19.78 -5.58
CA VAL A 709 -8.73 19.31 -4.54
C VAL A 709 -8.16 20.52 -3.80
N PRO A 710 -8.23 20.60 -2.46
CA PRO A 710 -7.71 21.74 -1.74
C PRO A 710 -6.21 21.93 -1.99
N VAL A 711 -5.81 23.18 -2.21
CA VAL A 711 -4.42 23.53 -2.56
C VAL A 711 -3.82 24.54 -1.61
N ASP A 712 -2.51 24.48 -1.48
CA ASP A 712 -1.71 25.39 -0.67
C ASP A 712 -1.19 26.58 -1.48
N GLY A 713 -0.73 27.62 -0.78
CA GLY A 713 -0.07 28.78 -1.37
C GLY A 713 -0.46 30.10 -0.73
N CYS A 714 -0.10 31.20 -1.40
CA CYS A 714 -0.32 32.55 -0.93
C CYS A 714 -1.64 33.13 -1.46
N GLY A 715 -2.32 33.90 -0.62
CA GLY A 715 -3.57 34.58 -0.93
C GLY A 715 -3.91 35.63 0.13
N CYS A 716 -5.05 36.30 0.00
CA CYS A 716 -5.44 37.32 0.97
C CYS A 716 -5.90 36.70 2.30
N ALA A 717 -5.51 37.33 3.41
CA ALA A 717 -5.95 36.93 4.74
C ALA A 717 -7.46 37.06 4.87
N GLU A 718 -8.07 36.32 5.80
CA GLU A 718 -9.50 36.44 6.07
C GLU A 718 -9.88 37.89 6.41
N GLY A 719 -10.98 38.36 5.81
CA GLY A 719 -11.42 39.75 5.93
C GLY A 719 -10.73 40.76 4.99
N THR A 720 -9.77 40.31 4.17
CA THR A 720 -9.16 41.12 3.09
C THR A 720 -9.41 40.48 1.72
N TYR A 721 -9.38 41.29 0.67
CA TYR A 721 -9.85 40.90 -0.66
C TYR A 721 -8.85 41.32 -1.74
N MET A 722 -8.62 40.44 -2.71
CA MET A 722 -7.74 40.72 -3.85
C MET A 722 -8.42 41.66 -4.85
N ASP A 723 -7.77 42.76 -5.20
CA ASP A 723 -8.20 43.66 -6.27
C ASP A 723 -7.63 43.27 -7.65
N GLU A 724 -7.96 44.03 -8.71
CA GLU A 724 -7.49 43.74 -10.08
C GLU A 724 -5.97 43.96 -10.27
N ALA A 725 -5.33 44.71 -9.36
CA ALA A 725 -3.88 44.92 -9.36
C ALA A 725 -3.13 43.78 -8.63
N GLY A 726 -3.84 42.83 -8.03
CA GLY A 726 -3.25 41.75 -7.24
C GLY A 726 -2.83 42.17 -5.83
N GLN A 727 -3.45 43.21 -5.28
CA GLN A 727 -3.21 43.68 -3.91
C GLN A 727 -4.34 43.25 -2.97
N CYS A 728 -4.00 42.90 -1.72
CA CYS A 728 -4.98 42.57 -0.70
C CYS A 728 -5.43 43.83 0.04
N VAL A 729 -6.68 44.22 -0.17
CA VAL A 729 -7.26 45.43 0.40
C VAL A 729 -8.41 45.12 1.37
N ALA A 730 -8.65 46.04 2.30
CA ALA A 730 -9.83 45.98 3.16
C ALA A 730 -11.11 46.16 2.31
N PRO A 731 -12.26 45.60 2.72
CA PRO A 731 -13.51 45.69 1.95
C PRO A 731 -13.90 47.15 1.66
N THR A 732 -13.61 48.08 2.57
CA THR A 732 -13.86 49.53 2.39
C THR A 732 -13.15 50.13 1.19
N ASN A 733 -12.03 49.54 0.76
CA ASN A 733 -11.21 50.01 -0.34
C ASN A 733 -11.45 49.21 -1.63
N CYS A 734 -12.30 48.18 -1.59
CA CYS A 734 -12.65 47.43 -2.79
C CYS A 734 -13.48 48.30 -3.75
N PRO A 735 -13.14 48.31 -5.05
CA PRO A 735 -14.04 48.87 -6.06
C PRO A 735 -15.28 47.98 -6.21
N CYS A 736 -16.35 48.59 -6.71
CA CYS A 736 -17.57 47.92 -7.08
C CYS A 736 -17.66 47.70 -8.60
N TYR A 737 -18.54 46.81 -9.04
CA TYR A 737 -18.68 46.47 -10.46
C TYR A 737 -20.13 46.63 -10.92
N ASP A 738 -20.37 47.43 -11.96
CA ASP A 738 -21.70 47.61 -12.58
C ASP A 738 -21.63 47.47 -14.10
N LYS A 739 -22.44 46.56 -14.68
CA LYS A 739 -22.55 46.33 -16.13
C LYS A 739 -21.19 46.21 -16.87
N GLY A 740 -20.16 45.67 -16.19
CA GLY A 740 -18.81 45.51 -16.74
C GLY A 740 -17.85 46.67 -16.47
N SER A 741 -18.30 47.75 -15.83
CA SER A 741 -17.48 48.91 -15.46
C SER A 741 -17.05 48.86 -13.99
N VAL A 742 -15.84 49.32 -13.72
CA VAL A 742 -15.27 49.43 -12.37
C VAL A 742 -15.68 50.78 -11.76
N VAL A 743 -16.26 50.74 -10.56
CA VAL A 743 -16.68 51.91 -9.77
C VAL A 743 -15.77 52.00 -8.54
N PRO A 744 -14.86 52.99 -8.46
CA PRO A 744 -13.99 53.18 -7.29
C PRO A 744 -14.75 53.25 -5.96
N ALA A 745 -14.07 52.87 -4.88
CA ALA A 745 -14.64 52.95 -3.54
C ALA A 745 -15.07 54.39 -3.20
N GLY A 746 -16.31 54.58 -2.74
CA GLY A 746 -16.89 55.88 -2.42
C GLY A 746 -17.47 56.65 -3.61
N GLU A 747 -17.23 56.23 -4.86
CA GLU A 747 -17.87 56.84 -6.03
C GLU A 747 -19.35 56.50 -6.12
N THR A 748 -20.09 57.38 -6.81
CA THR A 748 -21.54 57.29 -6.97
C THR A 748 -21.92 57.28 -8.44
N ILE A 749 -22.72 56.28 -8.83
CA ILE A 749 -23.25 56.11 -10.18
C ILE A 749 -24.78 56.19 -10.18
N SER A 750 -25.37 56.51 -11.33
CA SER A 750 -26.82 56.38 -11.54
C SER A 750 -27.12 55.05 -12.21
N ARG A 751 -27.90 54.21 -11.53
CA ARG A 751 -28.33 52.90 -12.03
C ARG A 751 -29.85 52.82 -12.00
N ASP A 752 -30.46 52.68 -13.17
CA ASP A 752 -31.90 52.46 -13.35
C ASP A 752 -32.76 53.50 -12.58
N GLY A 753 -32.29 54.77 -12.54
CA GLY A 753 -32.95 55.88 -11.85
C GLY A 753 -32.69 55.98 -10.34
N ALA A 754 -31.85 55.10 -9.77
CA ALA A 754 -31.38 55.17 -8.40
C ALA A 754 -29.92 55.64 -8.33
N THR A 755 -29.59 56.39 -7.28
CA THR A 755 -28.22 56.85 -6.99
C THR A 755 -27.52 55.79 -6.14
N CYS A 756 -26.50 55.13 -6.71
CA CYS A 756 -25.77 54.04 -6.08
C CYS A 756 -24.34 54.44 -5.73
N THR A 757 -23.98 54.34 -4.45
CA THR A 757 -22.61 54.61 -3.97
C THR A 757 -21.90 53.30 -3.69
N CYS A 758 -20.66 53.15 -4.14
CA CYS A 758 -19.83 51.99 -3.81
C CYS A 758 -19.38 52.04 -2.34
N ARG A 759 -19.84 51.08 -1.53
CA ARG A 759 -19.51 50.96 -0.12
C ARG A 759 -19.12 49.51 0.20
N GLN A 760 -17.93 49.32 0.76
CA GLN A 760 -17.42 48.01 1.16
C GLN A 760 -17.44 46.97 0.01
N GLY A 761 -17.07 47.39 -1.20
CA GLY A 761 -17.11 46.52 -2.39
C GLY A 761 -18.52 46.15 -2.87
N THR A 762 -19.58 46.78 -2.34
CA THR A 762 -20.98 46.56 -2.77
C THR A 762 -21.64 47.88 -3.17
N LEU A 763 -22.48 47.89 -4.20
CA LEU A 763 -23.26 49.07 -4.59
C LEU A 763 -24.45 49.27 -3.65
N SER A 764 -24.43 50.37 -2.91
CA SER A 764 -25.53 50.79 -2.02
C SER A 764 -26.38 51.85 -2.72
N CYS A 765 -27.57 51.46 -3.18
CA CYS A 765 -28.46 52.33 -3.96
C CYS A 765 -29.55 52.97 -3.10
N THR A 766 -29.74 54.28 -3.28
CA THR A 766 -30.78 55.09 -2.63
C THR A 766 -31.51 55.95 -3.67
N GLY A 767 -32.84 56.01 -3.62
CA GLY A 767 -33.61 56.98 -4.43
C GLY A 767 -34.30 56.49 -5.72
N GLY A 768 -34.52 55.19 -5.94
CA GLY A 768 -35.35 54.73 -7.06
C GLY A 768 -36.84 54.80 -6.76
N ALA A 769 -37.55 55.86 -7.20
CA ALA A 769 -39.01 55.89 -7.21
C ALA A 769 -39.60 56.74 -8.34
N ARG A 770 -40.36 56.06 -9.22
CA ARG A 770 -41.50 56.55 -10.05
C ARG A 770 -41.20 57.31 -11.35
N LEU A 771 -41.19 56.56 -12.46
CA LEU A 771 -41.81 57.01 -13.71
C LEU A 771 -43.33 56.76 -13.63
N PHE A 772 -44.06 57.65 -12.96
CA PHE A 772 -45.43 58.01 -13.34
C PHE A 772 -45.60 59.48 -12.98
N SER A 773 -45.26 60.33 -13.95
CA SER A 773 -45.44 61.78 -13.84
C SER A 773 -46.91 62.13 -13.86
N THR A 774 -47.24 63.09 -13.00
CA THR A 774 -48.42 63.96 -13.04
C THR A 774 -48.83 64.38 -14.46
N PHE A 775 -50.02 63.98 -14.91
CA PHE A 775 -50.90 64.79 -15.73
C PHE A 775 -52.34 64.52 -15.29
N GLU A 776 -53.03 65.58 -14.87
CA GLU A 776 -54.47 65.56 -14.66
C GLU A 776 -55.21 65.37 -16.00
N THR A 777 -56.40 64.81 -15.87
CA THR A 777 -57.56 64.77 -16.77
C THR A 777 -57.76 63.55 -17.69
N THR A 778 -58.99 63.02 -17.53
CA THR A 778 -59.79 62.09 -18.33
C THR A 778 -59.38 60.62 -18.37
N GLN A 779 -60.01 59.86 -17.46
CA GLN A 779 -60.84 58.67 -17.70
C GLN A 779 -60.48 57.78 -18.91
N GLU A 780 -60.26 56.49 -18.62
CA GLU A 780 -60.05 55.34 -19.51
C GLU A 780 -58.60 55.06 -19.96
N ASP A 781 -57.80 54.39 -19.11
CA ASP A 781 -57.21 53.10 -19.53
C ASP A 781 -56.73 52.28 -18.32
N SER A 782 -57.38 51.14 -18.12
CA SER A 782 -57.21 50.23 -16.98
C SER A 782 -56.12 49.19 -17.27
N ARG A 783 -54.86 49.48 -16.93
CA ARG A 783 -53.79 48.46 -16.99
C ARG A 783 -52.71 48.53 -15.92
N ASN A 784 -52.98 49.16 -14.78
CA ASN A 784 -51.96 49.39 -13.73
C ASN A 784 -52.31 48.85 -12.31
N SER A 785 -53.03 47.74 -12.21
CA SER A 785 -53.46 47.17 -10.90
C SER A 785 -53.07 45.71 -10.66
N LEU A 786 -51.81 45.31 -10.93
CA LEU A 786 -51.41 43.89 -10.87
C LEU A 786 -50.70 43.43 -9.58
N CYS A 787 -50.41 44.31 -8.61
CA CYS A 787 -50.02 43.89 -7.26
C CYS A 787 -51.02 44.41 -6.23
N THR A 788 -52.08 43.62 -6.01
CA THR A 788 -53.07 43.84 -4.95
C THR A 788 -52.87 42.80 -3.83
N LEU A 789 -53.03 43.22 -2.58
CA LEU A 789 -52.92 42.35 -1.40
C LEU A 789 -53.98 41.22 -1.43
N PRO A 790 -53.68 40.03 -0.87
CA PRO A 790 -52.51 39.71 -0.04
C PRO A 790 -51.32 39.16 -0.85
N MET A 791 -50.12 39.63 -0.51
CA MET A 791 -48.87 39.05 -1.01
C MET A 791 -48.47 37.86 -0.13
N VAL A 792 -48.00 36.78 -0.74
CA VAL A 792 -47.56 35.57 -0.04
C VAL A 792 -46.04 35.58 0.04
N PHE A 793 -45.49 35.36 1.24
CA PHE A 793 -44.07 35.18 1.43
C PHE A 793 -43.65 33.79 0.95
N PHE A 794 -42.74 33.75 -0.03
CA PHE A 794 -42.21 32.49 -0.56
C PHE A 794 -40.74 32.36 -0.16
N ASN A 795 -40.40 31.34 0.63
CA ASN A 795 -39.06 31.12 1.14
C ASN A 795 -38.28 30.19 0.20
N CYS A 796 -37.41 30.75 -0.62
CA CYS A 796 -36.56 29.96 -1.53
C CYS A 796 -35.36 29.31 -0.84
N SER A 797 -35.08 29.63 0.43
CA SER A 797 -33.88 29.17 1.15
C SER A 797 -33.89 27.68 1.47
N THR A 798 -35.03 27.00 1.27
CA THR A 798 -35.22 25.57 1.56
C THR A 798 -35.36 24.73 0.28
N ALA A 799 -35.16 25.31 -0.91
CA ALA A 799 -35.27 24.59 -2.17
C ALA A 799 -33.98 23.79 -2.49
N PRO A 800 -34.08 22.52 -2.89
CA PRO A 800 -32.92 21.72 -3.29
C PRO A 800 -32.38 22.16 -4.68
N PRO A 801 -31.09 21.87 -4.99
CA PRO A 801 -30.50 22.19 -6.29
C PRO A 801 -31.27 21.56 -7.45
N GLY A 802 -31.63 22.35 -8.47
CA GLY A 802 -32.36 21.90 -9.66
C GLY A 802 -33.89 21.98 -9.58
N ALA A 803 -34.46 22.53 -8.50
CA ALA A 803 -35.91 22.74 -8.39
C ALA A 803 -36.42 23.73 -9.46
N SER A 804 -37.17 23.24 -10.45
CA SER A 804 -37.73 24.06 -11.53
C SER A 804 -38.92 24.89 -11.06
N GLY A 805 -38.95 26.17 -11.45
CA GLY A 805 -40.10 27.05 -11.28
C GLY A 805 -39.96 28.16 -10.23
N SER A 806 -38.76 28.36 -9.65
CA SER A 806 -38.49 29.48 -8.73
C SER A 806 -37.89 30.71 -9.45
N GLU A 807 -37.10 30.44 -10.48
CA GLU A 807 -36.39 31.36 -11.36
C GLU A 807 -37.31 32.20 -12.27
N CYS A 808 -38.55 31.76 -12.49
CA CYS A 808 -39.55 32.45 -13.30
C CYS A 808 -40.69 33.10 -12.49
N GLN A 809 -40.62 33.09 -11.16
CA GLN A 809 -41.68 33.67 -10.34
C GLN A 809 -41.58 35.20 -10.33
N LYS A 810 -42.58 35.84 -10.94
CA LYS A 810 -42.68 37.28 -11.00
C LYS A 810 -43.01 37.83 -9.61
N SER A 811 -42.16 38.71 -9.10
CA SER A 811 -42.44 39.53 -7.93
C SER A 811 -42.98 40.89 -8.36
N CYS A 812 -43.52 41.68 -7.44
CA CYS A 812 -43.88 43.07 -7.73
C CYS A 812 -42.66 43.94 -8.17
N LYS A 813 -41.43 43.44 -8.03
CA LYS A 813 -40.19 44.07 -8.53
C LYS A 813 -39.70 43.50 -9.87
N THR A 814 -40.27 42.39 -10.35
CA THR A 814 -39.84 41.65 -11.55
C THR A 814 -41.02 41.32 -12.47
N LEU A 815 -42.00 42.22 -12.57
CA LEU A 815 -43.25 42.04 -13.35
C LEU A 815 -42.99 41.82 -14.86
N ASP A 816 -41.95 42.48 -15.40
CA ASP A 816 -41.58 42.43 -16.82
C ASP A 816 -40.42 41.46 -17.13
N MET A 817 -40.07 40.59 -16.18
CA MET A 817 -39.04 39.57 -16.42
C MET A 817 -39.56 38.57 -17.46
N THR A 818 -38.80 38.39 -18.54
CA THR A 818 -39.03 37.31 -19.51
C THR A 818 -38.27 36.07 -19.02
N CYS A 819 -39.04 35.06 -18.65
CA CYS A 819 -38.65 33.67 -18.87
C CYS A 819 -39.16 33.27 -20.27
#